data_AF-A0A8T0DT14-F1
#
_entry.id   AF-A0A8T0DT14-F1
#
_cell.length_a   1.000
_cell.length_b   1.000
_cell.length_c   1.000
_cell.angle_alpha   90.00
_cell.angle_beta   90.00
_cell.angle_gamma   90.00
#
_symmetry.space_group_name_H-M   'P 1'
#
loop_
_entity.id
_entity.type
_entity.pdbx_description
1 polymer ?
#
loop_
_entity_poly.entity_id
_entity_poly.type
_entity_poly.pdbx_seq_one_letter_code
_entity_poly.pdbx_strand_id
1 'polypeptide(L)'
;MEKKHAEYTESLEKAESAQKQLKELRENYQQAVKSLSDDTKTMHEMRDEVDALSLRLYYLNNAREEVLGDIKVMKRAAEKATIDLSKHEDEKLRQDLLVDRIQTKVDQLKEDIALYEAQITAQEAEMEISQNLLQEAEAQIVSISLDRKNLLAQWNTSLLGLQRRNEAYAALMKAYNELKERLLVLENEQVAYRRSIIKEQETHEQLTMLVNKNEADLNTLKRQILQSQTKHEADKQTYSTYSRMLQETERNLSRAQAEQASCQATVDGLRKQIEKESLKKTELENKITTELRDRLTTKKAMEYVQKLNVHVQDQSREVITQIAQLENQIARDDLATAVKRSENQKIQERIQEVEQEIDERNGLINKLEAEIHHATVMVERKQSAIDLLNKKLERLLHETGASLYILPGQEVGPLETMINNLTKAVQAKQDEIGELEQQWLKEQNELVRYVNEREGLTRTVERLQKQLTILSQKKLRVDNEIAIQEREKAELERELKHLQYDTVRLNALIAKEKSTGENLSNENRLAETDFVRALREKEMEAAELQSKVESLKAEREDMLNELVEVDVRYSLFYKALFCLQTNDDRRTIMLWEKKVQLCEETRHAVDCDLGQGELSVMKHEIHRMEVRKSSLLQQQEKLLQALERSVAKRDLIVLQAETQRTQKNKTQIRVTVQRQLDELKKKLKATKQLARTCTTETSEMEDNLVKLEQEITSKRNELEEQQKYLDELTDKLQEMADEKQKYVFEIQLKQHETVYWEQVREGRYRRLCPSSGAITAEITRQFNRIRTLLMVIDKLLLEFPQMQRELKPLQKILENRLKAEENKDDKLEAIMTSKKEETQRRSGSTDDPPHKSPSR
;
A
#
# COMPACT_ATOMS: atom_id res chain seq x y z
N MET A 1 -42.88 -86.90 -204.55
CA MET A 1 -42.04 -87.10 -203.35
C MET A 1 -41.58 -85.77 -202.76
N GLU A 2 -41.07 -84.83 -203.56
CA GLU A 2 -40.35 -83.63 -203.09
C GLU A 2 -41.09 -82.80 -202.01
N LYS A 3 -42.42 -82.60 -202.10
CA LYS A 3 -43.17 -81.83 -201.09
C LYS A 3 -42.96 -82.31 -199.65
N LYS A 4 -42.78 -83.62 -199.42
CA LYS A 4 -42.58 -84.18 -198.07
C LYS A 4 -41.17 -83.94 -197.48
N HIS A 5 -40.19 -83.54 -198.28
CA HIS A 5 -38.87 -83.20 -197.76
C HIS A 5 -38.80 -81.76 -197.23
N ALA A 6 -39.46 -80.81 -197.90
CA ALA A 6 -39.51 -79.41 -197.47
C ALA A 6 -40.19 -79.22 -196.10
N GLU A 7 -41.31 -79.91 -195.89
CA GLU A 7 -42.05 -79.94 -194.62
C GLU A 7 -41.20 -80.47 -193.45
N TYR A 8 -40.28 -81.41 -193.73
CA TYR A 8 -39.40 -81.99 -192.70
C TYR A 8 -38.29 -81.02 -192.30
N THR A 9 -37.64 -80.35 -193.27
CA THR A 9 -36.58 -79.36 -192.99
C THR A 9 -37.08 -78.18 -192.16
N GLU A 10 -38.26 -77.63 -192.47
CA GLU A 10 -38.83 -76.50 -191.73
C GLU A 10 -39.19 -76.87 -190.27
N SER A 11 -39.52 -78.15 -190.02
CA SER A 11 -39.77 -78.64 -188.65
C SER A 11 -38.50 -78.73 -187.80
N LEU A 12 -37.34 -78.97 -188.44
CA LEU A 12 -36.08 -79.23 -187.77
C LEU A 12 -35.38 -77.93 -187.35
N GLU A 13 -35.42 -76.89 -188.18
CA GLU A 13 -34.93 -75.54 -187.84
C GLU A 13 -35.70 -74.91 -186.67
N LYS A 14 -37.02 -75.18 -186.59
CA LYS A 14 -37.88 -74.75 -185.47
C LYS A 14 -37.55 -75.50 -184.16
N ALA A 15 -37.08 -76.75 -184.24
CA ALA A 15 -36.61 -77.49 -183.08
C ALA A 15 -35.27 -76.95 -182.56
N GLU A 16 -34.29 -76.70 -183.43
CA GLU A 16 -32.98 -76.19 -183.01
C GLU A 16 -33.04 -74.78 -182.41
N SER A 17 -33.85 -73.89 -183.00
CA SER A 17 -34.01 -72.52 -182.51
C SER A 17 -34.64 -72.47 -181.11
N ALA A 18 -35.71 -73.26 -180.88
CA ALA A 18 -36.29 -73.42 -179.55
C ALA A 18 -35.29 -74.02 -178.54
N GLN A 19 -34.47 -74.99 -178.95
CA GLN A 19 -33.50 -75.64 -178.06
C GLN A 19 -32.33 -74.72 -177.66
N LYS A 20 -31.98 -73.72 -178.49
CA LYS A 20 -31.00 -72.67 -178.13
C LYS A 20 -31.57 -71.72 -177.07
N GLN A 21 -32.78 -71.19 -177.27
CA GLN A 21 -33.46 -70.32 -176.29
C GLN A 21 -33.64 -71.00 -174.93
N LEU A 22 -33.92 -72.31 -174.91
CA LEU A 22 -34.06 -73.09 -173.67
C LEU A 22 -32.72 -73.28 -172.92
N LYS A 23 -31.56 -73.17 -173.58
CA LYS A 23 -30.25 -73.12 -172.90
C LYS A 23 -30.00 -71.75 -172.28
N GLU A 24 -30.17 -70.68 -173.04
CA GLU A 24 -29.97 -69.30 -172.58
C GLU A 24 -30.85 -68.99 -171.35
N LEU A 25 -32.12 -69.40 -171.37
CA LEU A 25 -33.02 -69.27 -170.22
C LEU A 25 -32.56 -70.05 -168.98
N ARG A 26 -31.95 -71.24 -169.16
CA ARG A 26 -31.40 -72.03 -168.03
C ARG A 26 -30.13 -71.41 -167.45
N GLU A 27 -29.26 -70.89 -168.30
CA GLU A 27 -28.02 -70.23 -167.88
C GLU A 27 -28.33 -68.92 -167.14
N ASN A 28 -29.26 -68.10 -167.66
CA ASN A 28 -29.75 -66.89 -166.99
C ASN A 28 -30.42 -67.20 -165.65
N TYR A 29 -31.25 -68.25 -165.58
CA TYR A 29 -31.87 -68.69 -164.32
C TYR A 29 -30.83 -69.16 -163.29
N GLN A 30 -29.80 -69.90 -163.72
CA GLN A 30 -28.70 -70.30 -162.84
C GLN A 30 -27.86 -69.11 -162.34
N GLN A 31 -27.69 -68.06 -163.14
CA GLN A 31 -27.03 -66.83 -162.69
C GLN A 31 -27.89 -66.09 -161.64
N ALA A 32 -29.19 -65.92 -161.88
CA ALA A 32 -30.10 -65.26 -160.94
C ALA A 32 -30.25 -66.02 -159.60
N VAL A 33 -30.25 -67.36 -159.63
CA VAL A 33 -30.24 -68.18 -158.40
C VAL A 33 -28.92 -68.04 -157.64
N LYS A 34 -27.78 -67.89 -158.33
CA LYS A 34 -26.48 -67.65 -157.68
C LYS A 34 -26.43 -66.28 -157.00
N SER A 35 -26.78 -65.20 -157.70
CA SER A 35 -26.79 -63.86 -157.09
C SER A 35 -27.71 -63.80 -155.88
N LEU A 36 -28.93 -64.34 -155.97
CA LEU A 36 -29.84 -64.44 -154.82
C LEU A 36 -29.24 -65.26 -153.66
N SER A 37 -28.42 -66.28 -153.95
CA SER A 37 -27.72 -67.06 -152.92
C SER A 37 -26.53 -66.34 -152.27
N ASP A 38 -26.03 -65.26 -152.88
CA ASP A 38 -24.93 -64.43 -152.37
C ASP A 38 -25.48 -63.18 -151.66
N ASP A 39 -26.53 -62.56 -152.20
CA ASP A 39 -27.34 -61.53 -151.54
C ASP A 39 -27.92 -62.03 -150.19
N THR A 40 -28.34 -63.30 -150.14
CA THR A 40 -28.84 -63.89 -148.89
C THR A 40 -27.74 -64.20 -147.87
N LYS A 41 -26.50 -64.50 -148.29
CA LYS A 41 -25.36 -64.67 -147.35
C LYS A 41 -24.98 -63.33 -146.74
N THR A 42 -24.75 -62.32 -147.58
CA THR A 42 -24.39 -60.97 -147.11
C THR A 42 -25.46 -60.36 -146.21
N MET A 43 -26.75 -60.66 -146.44
CA MET A 43 -27.83 -60.27 -145.53
C MET A 43 -27.77 -60.93 -144.15
N HIS A 44 -27.28 -62.18 -144.05
CA HIS A 44 -27.04 -62.84 -142.75
C HIS A 44 -25.77 -62.30 -142.09
N GLU A 45 -24.68 -62.12 -142.83
CA GLU A 45 -23.42 -61.54 -142.30
C GLU A 45 -23.65 -60.14 -141.70
N MET A 46 -24.34 -59.25 -142.42
CA MET A 46 -24.73 -57.92 -141.93
C MET A 46 -25.67 -57.97 -140.71
N ARG A 47 -26.45 -59.05 -140.54
CA ARG A 47 -27.32 -59.25 -139.39
C ARG A 47 -26.54 -59.71 -138.16
N ASP A 48 -25.63 -60.66 -138.33
CA ASP A 48 -24.73 -61.12 -137.27
C ASP A 48 -23.83 -59.97 -136.79
N GLU A 49 -23.37 -59.08 -137.69
CA GLU A 49 -22.68 -57.84 -137.32
C GLU A 49 -23.56 -56.88 -136.50
N VAL A 50 -24.82 -56.66 -136.90
CA VAL A 50 -25.77 -55.80 -136.17
C VAL A 50 -26.07 -56.37 -134.78
N ASP A 51 -26.32 -57.68 -134.67
CA ASP A 51 -26.60 -58.32 -133.39
C ASP A 51 -25.35 -58.29 -132.48
N ALA A 52 -24.14 -58.51 -133.01
CA ALA A 52 -22.89 -58.36 -132.26
C ALA A 52 -22.61 -56.91 -131.81
N LEU A 53 -22.90 -55.91 -132.65
CA LEU A 53 -22.79 -54.50 -132.29
C LEU A 53 -23.83 -54.10 -131.23
N SER A 54 -25.05 -54.63 -131.30
CA SER A 54 -26.09 -54.40 -130.28
C SER A 54 -25.68 -54.95 -128.92
N LEU A 55 -25.08 -56.15 -128.88
CA LEU A 55 -24.55 -56.78 -127.68
C LEU A 55 -23.40 -55.96 -127.08
N ARG A 56 -22.50 -55.45 -127.92
CA ARG A 56 -21.40 -54.58 -127.50
C ARG A 56 -21.90 -53.25 -126.94
N LEU A 57 -22.93 -52.65 -127.54
CA LEU A 57 -23.58 -51.43 -127.03
C LEU A 57 -24.27 -51.66 -125.69
N TYR A 58 -24.91 -52.83 -125.50
CA TYR A 58 -25.50 -53.22 -124.22
C TYR A 58 -24.45 -53.29 -123.10
N TYR A 59 -23.35 -54.02 -123.31
CA TYR A 59 -22.27 -54.10 -122.32
C TYR A 59 -21.60 -52.74 -122.06
N LEU A 60 -21.41 -51.90 -123.08
CA LEU A 60 -20.87 -50.54 -122.91
C LEU A 60 -21.82 -49.62 -122.11
N ASN A 61 -23.14 -49.75 -122.29
CA ASN A 61 -24.11 -48.99 -121.51
C ASN A 61 -24.16 -49.45 -120.05
N ASN A 62 -24.18 -50.76 -119.79
CA ASN A 62 -24.11 -51.30 -118.42
C ASN A 62 -22.84 -50.81 -117.70
N ALA A 63 -21.66 -50.96 -118.32
CA ALA A 63 -20.39 -50.48 -117.77
C ALA A 63 -20.39 -48.96 -117.54
N ARG A 64 -21.08 -48.17 -118.40
CA ARG A 64 -21.25 -46.73 -118.19
C ARG A 64 -22.13 -46.43 -116.99
N GLU A 65 -23.19 -47.19 -116.75
CA GLU A 65 -24.06 -47.01 -115.58
C GLU A 65 -23.40 -47.45 -114.28
N GLU A 66 -22.62 -48.53 -114.29
CA GLU A 66 -21.76 -48.97 -113.18
C GLU A 66 -20.74 -47.88 -112.82
N VAL A 67 -19.96 -47.39 -113.79
CA VAL A 67 -18.98 -46.31 -113.58
C VAL A 67 -19.65 -45.00 -113.13
N LEU A 68 -20.85 -44.67 -113.62
CA LEU A 68 -21.63 -43.53 -113.12
C LEU A 68 -22.21 -43.77 -111.72
N GLY A 69 -22.41 -45.02 -111.31
CA GLY A 69 -22.70 -45.42 -109.94
C GLY A 69 -21.49 -45.20 -109.02
N ASP A 70 -20.35 -45.76 -109.40
CA ASP A 70 -19.08 -45.64 -108.65
C ASP A 70 -18.65 -44.18 -108.51
N ILE A 71 -18.76 -43.35 -109.56
CA ILE A 71 -18.48 -41.90 -109.47
C ILE A 71 -19.42 -41.21 -108.46
N LYS A 72 -20.69 -41.62 -108.35
CA LYS A 72 -21.62 -41.07 -107.33
C LYS A 72 -21.25 -41.56 -105.92
N VAL A 73 -20.83 -42.81 -105.77
CA VAL A 73 -20.36 -43.36 -104.48
C VAL A 73 -19.07 -42.66 -104.04
N MET A 74 -18.10 -42.51 -104.96
CA MET A 74 -16.82 -41.86 -104.71
C MET A 74 -16.98 -40.36 -104.38
N LYS A 75 -17.91 -39.65 -105.05
CA LYS A 75 -18.26 -38.27 -104.67
C LYS A 75 -18.82 -38.19 -103.25
N ARG A 76 -19.79 -39.02 -102.89
CA ARG A 76 -20.33 -39.07 -101.51
C ARG A 76 -19.27 -39.47 -100.48
N ALA A 77 -18.33 -40.34 -100.85
CA ALA A 77 -17.21 -40.72 -99.98
C ALA A 77 -16.23 -39.56 -99.77
N ALA A 78 -15.94 -38.78 -100.81
CA ALA A 78 -15.13 -37.57 -100.72
C ALA A 78 -15.84 -36.45 -99.93
N GLU A 79 -17.13 -36.21 -100.20
CA GLU A 79 -17.99 -35.27 -99.45
C GLU A 79 -18.07 -35.66 -97.96
N LYS A 80 -18.21 -36.95 -97.65
CA LYS A 80 -18.13 -37.45 -96.27
C LYS A 80 -16.73 -37.23 -95.68
N ALA A 81 -15.67 -37.51 -96.42
CA ALA A 81 -14.30 -37.34 -95.94
C ALA A 81 -13.95 -35.87 -95.65
N THR A 82 -14.44 -34.90 -96.43
CA THR A 82 -14.25 -33.47 -96.13
C THR A 82 -15.10 -33.02 -94.94
N ILE A 83 -16.32 -33.54 -94.79
CA ILE A 83 -17.16 -33.30 -93.60
C ILE A 83 -16.53 -33.89 -92.33
N ASP A 84 -15.96 -35.09 -92.40
CA ASP A 84 -15.33 -35.74 -91.25
C ASP A 84 -13.95 -35.12 -90.94
N LEU A 85 -13.19 -34.67 -91.95
CA LEU A 85 -12.00 -33.83 -91.76
C LEU A 85 -12.34 -32.54 -91.02
N SER A 86 -13.36 -31.81 -91.48
CA SER A 86 -13.80 -30.56 -90.86
C SER A 86 -14.22 -30.76 -89.40
N LYS A 87 -14.87 -31.88 -89.04
CA LYS A 87 -15.15 -32.23 -87.63
C LYS A 87 -13.87 -32.43 -86.82
N HIS A 88 -12.87 -33.11 -87.38
CA HIS A 88 -11.60 -33.33 -86.69
C HIS A 88 -10.77 -32.04 -86.54
N GLU A 89 -10.88 -31.10 -87.49
CA GLU A 89 -10.33 -29.74 -87.35
C GLU A 89 -11.04 -28.97 -86.21
N ASP A 90 -12.37 -29.05 -86.14
CA ASP A 90 -13.23 -28.50 -85.08
C ASP A 90 -12.90 -29.10 -83.69
N GLU A 91 -12.70 -30.42 -83.62
CA GLU A 91 -12.29 -31.16 -82.41
C GLU A 91 -10.87 -30.80 -81.99
N LYS A 92 -9.94 -30.66 -82.96
CA LYS A 92 -8.56 -30.26 -82.71
C LYS A 92 -8.47 -28.83 -82.19
N LEU A 93 -9.23 -27.89 -82.78
CA LEU A 93 -9.34 -26.53 -82.27
C LEU A 93 -9.87 -26.49 -80.82
N ARG A 94 -10.89 -27.31 -80.49
CA ARG A 94 -11.37 -27.45 -79.09
C ARG A 94 -10.32 -28.03 -78.15
N GLN A 95 -9.49 -28.97 -78.61
CA GLN A 95 -8.37 -29.50 -77.83
C GLN A 95 -7.29 -28.45 -77.61
N ASP A 96 -6.92 -27.68 -78.63
CA ASP A 96 -5.85 -26.69 -78.53
C ASP A 96 -6.24 -25.49 -77.65
N LEU A 97 -7.50 -25.05 -77.72
CA LEU A 97 -8.07 -24.07 -76.77
C LEU A 97 -8.13 -24.61 -75.32
N LEU A 98 -8.30 -25.92 -75.13
CA LEU A 98 -8.25 -26.55 -73.82
C LEU A 98 -6.80 -26.67 -73.30
N VAL A 99 -5.85 -26.99 -74.18
CA VAL A 99 -4.42 -27.04 -73.85
C VAL A 99 -3.91 -25.65 -73.47
N ASP A 100 -4.24 -24.60 -74.23
CA ASP A 100 -3.88 -23.22 -73.89
C ASP A 100 -4.47 -22.79 -72.53
N ARG A 101 -5.73 -23.12 -72.26
CA ARG A 101 -6.37 -22.85 -70.96
C ARG A 101 -5.76 -23.64 -69.79
N ILE A 102 -5.22 -24.84 -70.04
CA ILE A 102 -4.49 -25.63 -69.05
C ILE A 102 -3.09 -25.05 -68.85
N GLN A 103 -2.40 -24.67 -69.93
CA GLN A 103 -1.04 -24.12 -69.91
C GLN A 103 -1.01 -22.78 -69.16
N THR A 104 -1.88 -21.83 -69.53
CA THR A 104 -2.03 -20.55 -68.82
C THR A 104 -2.33 -20.73 -67.34
N LYS A 105 -3.16 -21.72 -66.95
CA LYS A 105 -3.40 -22.05 -65.54
C LYS A 105 -2.19 -22.71 -64.86
N VAL A 106 -1.43 -23.55 -65.57
CA VAL A 106 -0.20 -24.16 -65.06
C VAL A 106 0.87 -23.09 -64.82
N ASP A 107 0.96 -22.08 -65.69
CA ASP A 107 1.93 -21.00 -65.53
C ASP A 107 1.52 -20.01 -64.42
N GLN A 108 0.24 -19.68 -64.30
CA GLN A 108 -0.30 -18.97 -63.11
C GLN A 108 0.05 -19.70 -61.81
N LEU A 109 -0.14 -21.02 -61.75
CA LEU A 109 0.19 -21.80 -60.55
C LEU A 109 1.70 -21.87 -60.25
N LYS A 110 2.58 -21.70 -61.26
CA LYS A 110 4.03 -21.55 -61.02
C LYS A 110 4.37 -20.18 -60.45
N GLU A 111 3.72 -19.12 -60.94
CA GLU A 111 3.87 -17.76 -60.41
C GLU A 111 3.38 -17.70 -58.95
N ASP A 112 2.23 -18.30 -58.64
CA ASP A 112 1.73 -18.47 -57.27
C ASP A 112 2.74 -19.23 -56.38
N ILE A 113 3.26 -20.37 -56.84
CA ILE A 113 4.25 -21.16 -56.09
C ILE A 113 5.53 -20.35 -55.82
N ALA A 114 6.10 -19.71 -56.83
CA ALA A 114 7.32 -18.91 -56.68
C ALA A 114 7.10 -17.71 -55.74
N LEU A 115 5.91 -17.11 -55.75
CA LEU A 115 5.51 -16.06 -54.82
C LEU A 115 5.40 -16.58 -53.38
N TYR A 116 4.83 -17.77 -53.17
CA TYR A 116 4.77 -18.38 -51.84
C TYR A 116 6.15 -18.84 -51.34
N GLU A 117 7.02 -19.37 -52.19
CA GLU A 117 8.42 -19.69 -51.84
C GLU A 117 9.21 -18.44 -51.42
N ALA A 118 9.01 -17.32 -52.12
CA ALA A 118 9.57 -16.02 -51.74
C ALA A 118 9.00 -15.47 -50.41
N GLN A 119 7.72 -15.73 -50.11
CA GLN A 119 7.12 -15.36 -48.82
C GLN A 119 7.62 -16.24 -47.67
N ILE A 120 7.76 -17.55 -47.88
CA ILE A 120 8.29 -18.48 -46.88
C ILE A 120 9.73 -18.11 -46.53
N THR A 121 10.60 -17.93 -47.52
CA THR A 121 12.02 -17.57 -47.27
C THR A 121 12.18 -16.19 -46.61
N ALA A 122 11.29 -15.23 -46.88
CA ALA A 122 11.24 -13.96 -46.16
C ALA A 122 10.80 -14.14 -44.69
N GLN A 123 9.77 -14.96 -44.44
CA GLN A 123 9.28 -15.26 -43.08
C GLN A 123 10.31 -16.08 -42.26
N GLU A 124 11.04 -16.99 -42.88
CA GLU A 124 12.14 -17.73 -42.25
C GLU A 124 13.25 -16.77 -41.79
N ALA A 125 13.65 -15.81 -42.63
CA ALA A 125 14.62 -14.78 -42.26
C ALA A 125 14.12 -13.85 -41.14
N GLU A 126 12.84 -13.43 -41.16
CA GLU A 126 12.22 -12.67 -40.06
C GLU A 126 12.15 -13.48 -38.76
N MET A 127 11.90 -14.79 -38.84
CA MET A 127 11.94 -15.70 -37.69
C MET A 127 13.36 -15.88 -37.15
N GLU A 128 14.39 -16.05 -37.98
CA GLU A 128 15.79 -16.12 -37.52
C GLU A 128 16.21 -14.83 -36.80
N ILE A 129 15.91 -13.65 -37.38
CA ILE A 129 16.16 -12.35 -36.74
C ILE A 129 15.43 -12.26 -35.39
N SER A 130 14.16 -12.70 -35.33
CA SER A 130 13.36 -12.70 -34.10
C SER A 130 13.89 -13.68 -33.04
N GLN A 131 14.39 -14.85 -33.44
CA GLN A 131 15.03 -15.81 -32.54
C GLN A 131 16.37 -15.30 -32.01
N ASN A 132 17.18 -14.64 -32.84
CA ASN A 132 18.43 -14.02 -32.40
C ASN A 132 18.17 -12.89 -31.39
N LEU A 133 17.20 -12.02 -31.65
CA LEU A 133 16.76 -10.97 -30.70
C LEU A 133 16.23 -11.57 -29.38
N LEU A 134 15.53 -12.71 -29.43
CA LEU A 134 15.08 -13.42 -28.24
C LEU A 134 16.24 -14.01 -27.44
N GLN A 135 17.23 -14.63 -28.11
CA GLN A 135 18.44 -15.14 -27.46
C GLN A 135 19.29 -14.01 -26.83
N GLU A 136 19.40 -12.86 -27.50
CA GLU A 136 20.04 -11.66 -26.92
C GLU A 136 19.28 -11.15 -25.70
N ALA A 137 17.94 -11.13 -25.74
CA ALA A 137 17.12 -10.74 -24.59
C ALA A 137 17.25 -11.73 -23.42
N GLU A 138 17.28 -13.04 -23.68
CA GLU A 138 17.53 -14.06 -22.66
C GLU A 138 18.92 -13.91 -22.04
N ALA A 139 19.96 -13.68 -22.84
CA ALA A 139 21.31 -13.41 -22.35
C ALA A 139 21.38 -12.14 -21.47
N GLN A 140 20.68 -11.06 -21.86
CA GLN A 140 20.55 -9.85 -21.05
C GLN A 140 19.82 -10.11 -19.73
N ILE A 141 18.72 -10.88 -19.75
CA ILE A 141 17.98 -11.29 -18.55
C ILE A 141 18.88 -12.11 -17.61
N VAL A 142 19.70 -13.03 -18.15
CA VAL A 142 20.67 -13.79 -17.36
C VAL A 142 21.71 -12.86 -16.73
N SER A 143 22.28 -11.90 -17.47
CA SER A 143 23.21 -10.90 -16.93
C SER A 143 22.59 -10.09 -15.80
N ILE A 144 21.39 -9.53 -16.01
CA ILE A 144 20.64 -8.78 -14.99
C ILE A 144 20.36 -9.66 -13.75
N SER A 145 20.13 -10.96 -13.93
CA SER A 145 19.95 -11.90 -12.82
C SER A 145 21.23 -12.11 -11.99
N LEU A 146 22.41 -12.07 -12.63
CA LEU A 146 23.72 -12.16 -11.98
C LEU A 146 24.05 -10.85 -11.26
N ASP A 147 23.83 -9.70 -11.91
CA ASP A 147 24.03 -8.38 -11.29
C ASP A 147 23.11 -8.18 -10.09
N ARG A 148 21.85 -8.62 -10.16
CA ARG A 148 20.95 -8.65 -9.00
C ARG A 148 21.47 -9.52 -7.85
N LYS A 149 22.04 -10.70 -8.13
CA LYS A 149 22.67 -11.56 -7.11
C LYS A 149 23.91 -10.88 -6.49
N ASN A 150 24.74 -10.24 -7.33
CA ASN A 150 25.93 -9.51 -6.89
C ASN A 150 25.57 -8.32 -6.00
N LEU A 151 24.57 -7.51 -6.40
CA LEU A 151 24.06 -6.39 -5.61
C LEU A 151 23.45 -6.84 -4.28
N LEU A 152 22.70 -7.95 -4.25
CA LEU A 152 22.19 -8.53 -3.01
C LEU A 152 23.32 -9.02 -2.08
N ALA A 153 24.37 -9.62 -2.63
CA ALA A 153 25.54 -10.03 -1.85
C ALA A 153 26.32 -8.83 -1.27
N GLN A 154 26.51 -7.78 -2.06
CA GLN A 154 27.13 -6.51 -1.62
C GLN A 154 26.27 -5.80 -0.56
N TRP A 155 24.94 -5.80 -0.72
CA TRP A 155 23.99 -5.23 0.23
C TRP A 155 23.99 -6.00 1.55
N ASN A 156 23.93 -7.34 1.52
CA ASN A 156 24.05 -8.19 2.70
C ASN A 156 25.39 -7.98 3.43
N THR A 157 26.49 -7.87 2.69
CA THR A 157 27.82 -7.57 3.25
C THR A 157 27.85 -6.17 3.91
N SER A 158 27.21 -5.18 3.29
CA SER A 158 27.08 -3.82 3.81
C SER A 158 26.19 -3.77 5.07
N LEU A 159 25.14 -4.58 5.11
CA LEU A 159 24.22 -4.73 6.24
C LEU A 159 24.90 -5.40 7.43
N LEU A 160 25.66 -6.48 7.21
CA LEU A 160 26.53 -7.10 8.24
C LEU A 160 27.60 -6.12 8.73
N GLY A 161 28.19 -5.34 7.83
CA GLY A 161 29.11 -4.26 8.16
C GLY A 161 28.47 -3.11 8.95
N LEU A 162 27.18 -2.83 8.75
CA LEU A 162 26.39 -1.89 9.56
C LEU A 162 26.09 -2.48 10.93
N GLN A 163 25.63 -3.73 11.00
CA GLN A 163 25.32 -4.43 12.25
C GLN A 163 26.53 -4.46 13.18
N ARG A 164 27.71 -4.88 12.69
CA ARG A 164 28.95 -4.88 13.49
C ARG A 164 29.35 -3.50 14.00
N ARG A 165 29.08 -2.43 13.23
CA ARG A 165 29.30 -1.04 13.67
C ARG A 165 28.28 -0.62 14.74
N ASN A 166 27.03 -1.04 14.62
CA ASN A 166 25.99 -0.78 15.63
C ASN A 166 26.27 -1.54 16.93
N GLU A 167 26.74 -2.78 16.86
CA GLU A 167 27.18 -3.59 18.00
C GLU A 167 28.39 -2.94 18.71
N ALA A 168 29.41 -2.52 17.95
CA ALA A 168 30.56 -1.80 18.48
C ALA A 168 30.14 -0.44 19.11
N TYR A 169 29.26 0.32 18.47
CA TYR A 169 28.72 1.57 19.02
C TYR A 169 27.91 1.34 20.30
N ALA A 170 27.09 0.28 20.37
CA ALA A 170 26.34 -0.08 21.56
C ALA A 170 27.26 -0.49 22.72
N ALA A 171 28.35 -1.21 22.44
CA ALA A 171 29.38 -1.52 23.44
C ALA A 171 30.11 -0.26 23.94
N LEU A 172 30.47 0.65 23.03
CA LEU A 172 31.11 1.93 23.37
C LEU A 172 30.17 2.82 24.20
N MET A 173 28.89 2.90 23.85
CA MET A 173 27.88 3.63 24.63
C MET A 173 27.63 3.03 26.02
N LYS A 174 27.71 1.70 26.19
CA LYS A 174 27.70 1.06 27.52
C LYS A 174 28.93 1.48 28.33
N ALA A 175 30.12 1.34 27.78
CA ALA A 175 31.37 1.75 28.46
C ALA A 175 31.38 3.25 28.81
N TYR A 176 30.83 4.11 27.94
CA TYR A 176 30.65 5.54 28.22
C TYR A 176 29.69 5.79 29.39
N ASN A 177 28.55 5.09 29.44
CA ASN A 177 27.61 5.21 30.55
C ASN A 177 28.22 4.71 31.87
N GLU A 178 28.92 3.56 31.86
CA GLU A 178 29.65 3.06 33.02
C GLU A 178 30.72 4.04 33.51
N LEU A 179 31.47 4.66 32.60
CA LEU A 179 32.45 5.69 32.95
C LEU A 179 31.78 6.95 33.52
N LYS A 180 30.64 7.37 32.96
CA LYS A 180 29.85 8.49 33.48
C LYS A 180 29.29 8.22 34.88
N GLU A 181 28.81 7.01 35.14
CA GLU A 181 28.35 6.58 36.47
C GLU A 181 29.50 6.56 37.47
N ARG A 182 30.67 6.02 37.10
CA ARG A 182 31.89 6.08 37.94
C ARG A 182 32.34 7.52 38.22
N LEU A 183 32.27 8.41 37.24
CA LEU A 183 32.61 9.83 37.41
C LEU A 183 31.64 10.48 38.42
N LEU A 184 30.33 10.22 38.31
CA LEU A 184 29.33 10.73 39.25
C LEU A 184 29.48 10.14 40.66
N VAL A 185 29.96 8.90 40.80
CA VAL A 185 30.36 8.34 42.11
C VAL A 185 31.57 9.10 42.67
N LEU A 186 32.63 9.32 41.88
CA LEU A 186 33.82 10.06 42.30
C LEU A 186 33.53 11.54 42.64
N GLU A 187 32.58 12.18 41.95
CA GLU A 187 32.09 13.52 42.30
C GLU A 187 31.38 13.52 43.67
N ASN A 188 30.53 12.53 43.94
CA ASN A 188 29.86 12.38 45.24
C ASN A 188 30.86 12.07 46.36
N GLU A 189 31.87 11.23 46.11
CA GLU A 189 32.98 10.99 47.03
C GLU A 189 33.78 12.26 47.29
N GLN A 190 34.13 13.04 46.26
CA GLN A 190 34.82 14.32 46.42
C GLN A 190 34.00 15.32 47.25
N VAL A 191 32.67 15.37 47.07
CA VAL A 191 31.77 16.20 47.90
C VAL A 191 31.69 15.67 49.34
N ALA A 192 31.71 14.35 49.55
CA ALA A 192 31.76 13.76 50.89
C ALA A 192 33.08 14.08 51.60
N TYR A 193 34.23 13.93 50.93
CA TYR A 193 35.54 14.30 51.46
C TYR A 193 35.63 15.80 51.77
N ARG A 194 35.14 16.69 50.89
CA ARG A 194 35.06 18.14 51.19
C ARG A 194 34.24 18.43 52.46
N ARG A 195 33.09 17.77 52.64
CA ARG A 195 32.27 17.88 53.86
C ARG A 195 32.97 17.31 55.10
N SER A 196 33.81 16.30 54.95
CA SER A 196 34.62 15.77 56.06
C SER A 196 35.74 16.75 56.43
N ILE A 197 36.44 17.31 55.45
CA ILE A 197 37.50 18.31 55.67
C ILE A 197 36.95 19.55 56.39
N ILE A 198 35.78 20.05 56.00
CA ILE A 198 35.13 21.18 56.68
C ILE A 198 34.83 20.86 58.15
N LYS A 199 34.35 19.65 58.46
CA LYS A 199 34.12 19.23 59.86
C LYS A 199 35.41 19.12 60.67
N GLU A 200 36.46 18.55 60.09
CA GLU A 200 37.77 18.51 60.75
C GLU A 200 38.30 19.93 61.01
N GLN A 201 38.14 20.85 60.06
CA GLN A 201 38.45 22.28 60.23
C GLN A 201 37.62 22.94 61.34
N GLU A 202 36.30 22.74 61.37
CA GLU A 202 35.41 23.21 62.45
C GLU A 202 35.86 22.69 63.83
N THR A 203 36.27 21.42 63.93
CA THR A 203 36.80 20.86 65.19
C THR A 203 38.18 21.40 65.54
N HIS A 204 39.05 21.64 64.56
CA HIS A 204 40.35 22.27 64.76
C HIS A 204 40.22 23.71 65.27
N GLU A 205 39.29 24.49 64.72
CA GLU A 205 38.97 25.85 65.20
C GLU A 205 38.43 25.82 66.63
N GLN A 206 37.52 24.90 66.96
CA GLN A 206 37.01 24.72 68.32
C GLN A 206 38.12 24.34 69.31
N LEU A 207 39.01 23.41 68.94
CA LEU A 207 40.17 23.03 69.74
C LEU A 207 41.16 24.20 69.89
N THR A 208 41.39 24.98 68.83
CA THR A 208 42.27 26.17 68.85
C THR A 208 41.70 27.24 69.78
N MET A 209 40.39 27.52 69.74
CA MET A 209 39.75 28.42 70.70
C MET A 209 39.84 27.92 72.14
N LEU A 210 39.72 26.60 72.36
CA LEU A 210 39.83 25.99 73.68
C LEU A 210 41.28 26.05 74.22
N VAL A 211 42.29 25.85 73.37
CA VAL A 211 43.71 26.08 73.71
C VAL A 211 43.96 27.54 74.05
N ASN A 212 43.56 28.49 73.19
CA ASN A 212 43.74 29.92 73.44
C ASN A 212 43.06 30.38 74.74
N LYS A 213 41.87 29.84 75.05
CA LYS A 213 41.20 30.08 76.33
C LYS A 213 42.00 29.49 77.50
N ASN A 214 42.42 28.23 77.41
CA ASN A 214 43.21 27.59 78.45
C ASN A 214 44.54 28.33 78.70
N GLU A 215 45.20 28.86 77.68
CA GLU A 215 46.39 29.69 77.82
C GLU A 215 46.08 31.04 78.50
N ALA A 216 44.98 31.70 78.14
CA ALA A 216 44.52 32.91 78.80
C ALA A 216 44.23 32.64 80.29
N ASP A 217 43.44 31.60 80.60
CA ASP A 217 43.11 31.19 81.98
C ASP A 217 44.40 30.87 82.76
N LEU A 218 45.31 30.07 82.20
CA LEU A 218 46.62 29.72 82.78
C LEU A 218 47.50 30.96 83.01
N ASN A 219 47.47 31.95 82.11
CA ASN A 219 48.19 33.21 82.29
C ASN A 219 47.55 34.11 83.35
N THR A 220 46.21 34.11 83.52
CA THR A 220 45.58 34.77 84.68
C THR A 220 45.95 34.07 86.00
N LEU A 221 45.97 32.73 86.03
CA LEU A 221 46.39 31.94 87.19
C LEU A 221 47.85 32.21 87.57
N LYS A 222 48.78 32.24 86.61
CA LYS A 222 50.17 32.69 86.84
C LYS A 222 50.23 34.07 87.49
N ARG A 223 49.42 35.02 87.00
CA ARG A 223 49.36 36.40 87.53
C ARG A 223 48.80 36.44 88.96
N GLN A 224 47.77 35.65 89.26
CA GLN A 224 47.20 35.51 90.60
C GLN A 224 48.15 34.81 91.59
N ILE A 225 48.87 33.78 91.14
CA ILE A 225 49.93 33.12 91.92
C ILE A 225 51.03 34.13 92.28
N LEU A 226 51.51 34.92 91.31
CA LEU A 226 52.56 35.93 91.54
C LEU A 226 52.07 37.10 92.44
N GLN A 227 50.79 37.49 92.35
CA GLN A 227 50.18 38.42 93.30
C GLN A 227 50.04 37.83 94.72
N SER A 228 49.76 36.54 94.84
CA SER A 228 49.71 35.85 96.14
C SER A 228 51.11 35.65 96.74
N GLN A 229 52.12 35.41 95.90
CA GLN A 229 53.53 35.33 96.32
C GLN A 229 54.03 36.68 96.83
N THR A 230 53.83 37.78 96.10
CA THR A 230 54.27 39.12 96.55
C THR A 230 53.53 39.59 97.80
N LYS A 231 52.23 39.24 97.98
CA LYS A 231 51.53 39.41 99.26
C LYS A 231 52.16 38.60 100.39
N HIS A 232 52.41 37.30 100.16
CA HIS A 232 53.02 36.44 101.18
C HIS A 232 54.45 36.88 101.55
N GLU A 233 55.22 37.43 100.62
CA GLU A 233 56.52 38.04 100.88
C GLU A 233 56.40 39.33 101.71
N ALA A 234 55.41 40.18 101.42
CA ALA A 234 55.12 41.36 102.23
C ALA A 234 54.65 40.98 103.65
N ASP A 235 53.77 39.99 103.79
CA ASP A 235 53.31 39.47 105.09
C ASP A 235 54.45 38.81 105.88
N LYS A 236 55.39 38.15 105.19
CA LYS A 236 56.62 37.61 105.80
C LYS A 236 57.56 38.73 106.26
N GLN A 237 57.65 39.83 105.52
CA GLN A 237 58.40 41.02 105.93
C GLN A 237 57.76 41.68 107.15
N THR A 238 56.43 41.91 107.17
CA THR A 238 55.75 42.49 108.34
C THR A 238 55.81 41.57 109.55
N TYR A 239 55.69 40.25 109.39
CA TYR A 239 55.93 39.29 110.47
C TYR A 239 57.36 39.41 111.04
N SER A 240 58.37 39.60 110.17
CA SER A 240 59.76 39.79 110.62
C SER A 240 59.97 41.10 111.39
N THR A 241 59.31 42.20 111.00
CA THR A 241 59.38 43.47 111.73
C THR A 241 58.60 43.40 113.04
N TYR A 242 57.42 42.79 113.08
CA TYR A 242 56.69 42.54 114.33
C TYR A 242 57.48 41.64 115.28
N SER A 243 58.14 40.59 114.80
CA SER A 243 59.01 39.72 115.61
C SER A 243 60.21 40.49 116.20
N ARG A 244 60.84 41.38 115.42
CA ARG A 244 61.90 42.27 115.92
C ARG A 244 61.36 43.26 116.97
N MET A 245 60.23 43.90 116.71
CA MET A 245 59.59 44.83 117.65
C MET A 245 59.22 44.13 118.97
N LEU A 246 58.76 42.88 118.90
CA LEU A 246 58.47 42.05 120.08
C LEU A 246 59.74 41.76 120.90
N GLN A 247 60.84 41.34 120.27
CA GLN A 247 62.12 41.16 120.98
C GLN A 247 62.63 42.47 121.61
N GLU A 248 62.33 43.61 121.00
CA GLU A 248 62.72 44.92 121.51
C GLU A 248 61.82 45.37 122.69
N THR A 249 60.52 45.08 122.67
CA THR A 249 59.64 45.30 123.84
C THR A 249 59.91 44.30 124.97
N GLU A 250 60.23 43.04 124.69
CA GLU A 250 60.65 42.04 125.68
C GLU A 250 61.95 42.45 126.39
N ARG A 251 62.94 42.99 125.66
CA ARG A 251 64.16 43.56 126.23
C ARG A 251 63.87 44.77 127.10
N ASN A 252 63.02 45.69 126.64
CA ASN A 252 62.63 46.87 127.41
C ASN A 252 61.84 46.50 128.68
N LEU A 253 60.95 45.50 128.61
CA LEU A 253 60.25 44.94 129.76
C LEU A 253 61.24 44.31 130.76
N SER A 254 62.19 43.52 130.28
CA SER A 254 63.24 42.90 131.11
C SER A 254 64.09 43.96 131.82
N ARG A 255 64.41 45.07 131.13
CA ARG A 255 65.15 46.20 131.72
C ARG A 255 64.31 46.92 132.79
N ALA A 256 63.04 47.19 132.51
CA ALA A 256 62.12 47.80 133.47
C ALA A 256 61.89 46.92 134.71
N GLN A 257 61.85 45.58 134.56
CA GLN A 257 61.79 44.64 135.68
C GLN A 257 63.06 44.66 136.54
N ALA A 258 64.25 44.78 135.92
CA ALA A 258 65.50 44.94 136.66
C ALA A 258 65.59 46.29 137.39
N GLU A 259 65.14 47.38 136.75
CA GLU A 259 65.00 48.71 137.36
C GLU A 259 64.02 48.66 138.56
N GLN A 260 62.86 48.00 138.38
CA GLN A 260 61.88 47.77 139.46
C GLN A 260 62.48 46.97 140.62
N ALA A 261 63.20 45.88 140.36
CA ALA A 261 63.82 45.06 141.41
C ALA A 261 64.87 45.85 142.21
N SER A 262 65.65 46.71 141.55
CA SER A 262 66.60 47.62 142.20
C SER A 262 65.88 48.63 143.11
N CYS A 263 64.81 49.26 142.62
CA CYS A 263 63.98 50.18 143.42
C CYS A 263 63.25 49.46 144.58
N GLN A 264 62.86 48.21 144.40
CA GLN A 264 62.25 47.41 145.47
C GLN A 264 63.27 47.13 146.59
N ALA A 265 64.52 46.78 146.23
CA ALA A 265 65.60 46.56 147.19
C ALA A 265 65.97 47.82 147.99
N THR A 266 65.95 49.01 147.38
CA THR A 266 66.18 50.28 148.11
C THR A 266 65.00 50.63 149.02
N VAL A 267 63.75 50.41 148.58
CA VAL A 267 62.55 50.57 149.43
C VAL A 267 62.58 49.64 150.65
N ASP A 268 62.92 48.37 150.49
CA ASP A 268 62.97 47.42 151.61
C ASP A 268 64.19 47.65 152.52
N GLY A 269 65.27 48.24 152.01
CA GLY A 269 66.37 48.78 152.83
C GLY A 269 65.95 49.97 153.69
N LEU A 270 65.22 50.93 153.12
CA LEU A 270 64.68 52.09 153.84
C LEU A 270 63.63 51.69 154.89
N ARG A 271 62.75 50.72 154.58
CA ARG A 271 61.77 50.18 155.54
C ARG A 271 62.44 49.63 156.80
N LYS A 272 63.52 48.86 156.68
CA LYS A 272 64.29 48.33 157.82
C LYS A 272 65.01 49.40 158.65
N GLN A 273 65.28 50.57 158.09
CA GLN A 273 65.75 51.73 158.86
C GLN A 273 64.58 52.41 159.60
N ILE A 274 63.45 52.59 158.93
CA ILE A 274 62.23 53.19 159.50
C ILE A 274 61.71 52.39 160.69
N GLU A 275 61.73 51.05 160.64
CA GLU A 275 61.32 50.17 161.76
C GLU A 275 62.20 50.31 163.01
N LYS A 276 63.49 50.64 162.85
CA LYS A 276 64.40 50.87 164.00
C LYS A 276 64.17 52.22 164.69
N GLU A 277 63.75 53.24 163.94
CA GLU A 277 63.43 54.54 164.51
C GLU A 277 61.98 54.62 165.00
N SER A 278 61.03 53.90 164.39
CA SER A 278 59.63 53.88 164.83
C SER A 278 59.45 53.27 166.23
N LEU A 279 60.24 52.25 166.60
CA LEU A 279 60.21 51.67 167.95
C LEU A 279 60.63 52.69 169.03
N LYS A 280 61.68 53.48 168.79
CA LYS A 280 62.07 54.59 169.68
C LYS A 280 61.01 55.69 169.71
N LYS A 281 60.38 55.96 168.57
CA LYS A 281 59.32 56.96 168.41
C LYS A 281 58.10 56.60 169.27
N THR A 282 57.67 55.34 169.29
CA THR A 282 56.50 54.89 170.08
C THR A 282 56.67 55.00 171.60
N GLU A 283 57.89 54.86 172.14
CA GLU A 283 58.16 55.07 173.58
C GLU A 283 58.07 56.55 174.01
N LEU A 284 58.29 57.47 173.06
CA LEU A 284 58.16 58.91 173.26
C LEU A 284 56.75 59.42 172.93
N GLU A 285 56.10 58.90 171.88
CA GLU A 285 54.76 59.33 171.47
C GLU A 285 53.70 59.03 172.53
N ASN A 286 53.80 57.91 173.26
CA ASN A 286 52.92 57.61 174.39
C ASN A 286 53.01 58.62 175.56
N LYS A 287 54.04 59.49 175.59
CA LYS A 287 54.19 60.61 176.54
C LYS A 287 53.72 61.95 175.96
N ILE A 288 53.37 61.99 174.68
CA ILE A 288 52.99 63.20 173.92
C ILE A 288 51.51 63.16 173.52
N THR A 289 50.95 61.97 173.31
CA THR A 289 49.50 61.74 173.09
C THR A 289 48.62 62.16 174.28
N THR A 290 49.22 62.47 175.42
CA THR A 290 48.56 63.08 176.59
C THR A 290 48.37 64.59 176.48
N GLU A 291 49.19 65.31 175.72
CA GLU A 291 49.07 66.78 175.59
C GLU A 291 48.28 67.21 174.34
N LEU A 292 48.54 66.61 173.17
CA LEU A 292 48.00 67.10 171.91
C LEU A 292 46.61 66.52 171.56
N ARG A 293 45.65 66.75 172.46
CA ARG A 293 44.20 66.62 172.18
C ARG A 293 43.59 67.86 171.50
N ASP A 294 44.39 68.91 171.25
CA ASP A 294 43.93 70.23 170.80
C ASP A 294 44.25 70.55 169.32
N ARG A 295 43.20 70.93 168.53
CA ARG A 295 43.16 71.67 167.21
C ARG A 295 42.99 70.85 165.89
N LEU A 296 42.64 71.53 164.77
CA LEU A 296 41.73 71.08 163.63
C LEU A 296 42.11 71.61 162.20
N THR A 297 41.50 71.13 161.05
CA THR A 297 41.07 71.89 159.77
C THR A 297 40.66 71.04 158.47
N THR A 298 40.48 71.61 157.23
CA THR A 298 39.46 71.19 156.17
C THR A 298 39.72 71.16 154.58
N LYS A 299 39.01 71.93 153.67
CA LYS A 299 38.51 71.60 152.24
C LYS A 299 38.36 72.81 151.22
N LYS A 300 37.89 72.83 149.92
CA LYS A 300 37.92 72.04 148.60
C LYS A 300 36.90 72.58 147.49
N ALA A 301 37.20 72.85 146.17
CA ALA A 301 36.19 73.31 145.12
C ALA A 301 36.52 73.32 143.56
N MET A 302 35.50 73.33 142.64
CA MET A 302 35.31 74.08 141.33
C MET A 302 34.44 73.39 140.20
N GLU A 303 33.46 74.08 139.55
CA GLU A 303 32.66 73.62 138.34
C GLU A 303 31.70 74.73 137.76
N TYR A 304 31.40 74.85 136.42
CA TYR A 304 30.17 75.54 135.87
C TYR A 304 29.86 75.54 134.31
N VAL A 305 30.79 75.22 133.39
CA VAL A 305 30.75 75.72 131.98
C VAL A 305 29.68 75.13 131.01
N GLN A 306 29.03 74.02 131.32
CA GLN A 306 28.47 73.06 130.34
C GLN A 306 27.39 73.54 129.33
N LYS A 307 26.62 74.63 129.58
CA LYS A 307 25.22 74.70 129.08
C LYS A 307 24.92 75.46 127.76
N LEU A 308 25.84 76.24 127.18
CA LEU A 308 25.49 77.12 126.04
C LEU A 308 25.47 76.44 124.65
N ASN A 309 26.00 75.22 124.52
CA ASN A 309 26.51 74.69 123.25
C ASN A 309 25.48 73.97 122.34
N VAL A 310 24.21 73.82 122.75
CA VAL A 310 23.28 72.88 122.11
C VAL A 310 22.46 73.50 120.96
N HIS A 311 21.91 74.70 121.15
CA HIS A 311 20.83 75.21 120.29
C HIS A 311 21.25 75.52 118.83
N VAL A 312 22.55 75.74 118.59
CA VAL A 312 23.10 76.06 117.25
C VAL A 312 23.19 74.82 116.35
N GLN A 313 23.17 73.59 116.90
CA GLN A 313 23.49 72.39 116.12
C GLN A 313 22.36 71.89 115.21
N ASP A 314 21.10 72.14 115.55
CA ASP A 314 19.99 71.45 114.88
C ASP A 314 19.49 72.15 113.60
N GLN A 315 19.40 73.48 113.57
CA GLN A 315 19.08 74.21 112.32
C GLN A 315 20.12 73.98 111.22
N SER A 316 21.37 73.70 111.59
CA SER A 316 22.43 73.37 110.63
C SER A 316 22.21 72.02 109.93
N ARG A 317 21.44 71.09 110.50
CA ARG A 317 21.31 69.72 109.97
C ARG A 317 20.33 69.62 108.81
N GLU A 318 19.24 70.38 108.84
CA GLU A 318 18.14 70.21 107.89
C GLU A 318 18.52 70.64 106.46
N VAL A 319 19.16 71.81 106.30
CA VAL A 319 19.65 72.31 105.00
C VAL A 319 20.71 71.37 104.40
N ILE A 320 21.59 70.79 105.23
CA ILE A 320 22.60 69.83 104.78
C ILE A 320 21.96 68.60 104.11
N THR A 321 20.79 68.12 104.59
CA THR A 321 20.16 66.94 104.00
C THR A 321 19.59 67.17 102.59
N GLN A 322 19.13 68.38 102.28
CA GLN A 322 18.64 68.71 100.94
C GLN A 322 19.79 68.91 99.95
N ILE A 323 20.87 69.58 100.39
CA ILE A 323 22.11 69.70 99.62
C ILE A 323 22.67 68.31 99.29
N ALA A 324 22.83 67.44 100.29
CA ALA A 324 23.37 66.10 100.12
C ALA A 324 22.54 65.19 99.17
N GLN A 325 21.24 65.45 99.01
CA GLN A 325 20.41 64.73 98.04
C GLN A 325 20.64 65.20 96.60
N LEU A 326 20.69 66.52 96.37
CA LEU A 326 21.02 67.08 95.05
C LEU A 326 22.46 66.76 94.63
N GLU A 327 23.41 66.85 95.56
CA GLU A 327 24.81 66.42 95.34
C GLU A 327 24.89 64.93 94.96
N ASN A 328 24.11 64.06 95.59
CA ASN A 328 24.05 62.64 95.23
C ASN A 328 23.44 62.36 93.86
N GLN A 329 22.59 63.25 93.34
CA GLN A 329 22.00 63.12 92.01
C GLN A 329 22.96 63.66 90.94
N ILE A 330 23.52 64.85 91.16
CA ILE A 330 24.58 65.44 90.33
C ILE A 330 25.78 64.48 90.23
N ALA A 331 26.27 63.94 91.36
CA ALA A 331 27.38 62.99 91.36
C ALA A 331 27.11 61.67 90.62
N ARG A 332 25.84 61.26 90.44
CA ARG A 332 25.49 60.07 89.64
C ARG A 332 25.48 60.38 88.15
N ASP A 333 24.96 61.55 87.75
CA ASP A 333 24.95 61.98 86.36
C ASP A 333 26.35 62.42 85.88
N ASP A 334 27.15 63.02 86.77
CA ASP A 334 28.58 63.25 86.56
C ASP A 334 29.37 61.93 86.47
N LEU A 335 29.07 60.92 87.31
CA LEU A 335 29.68 59.60 87.16
C LEU A 335 29.29 58.94 85.82
N ALA A 336 28.01 59.00 85.44
CA ALA A 336 27.53 58.43 84.18
C ALA A 336 28.16 59.13 82.96
N THR A 337 28.25 60.47 82.97
CA THR A 337 28.91 61.22 81.91
C THR A 337 30.43 61.08 81.94
N ALA A 338 31.07 60.91 83.10
CA ALA A 338 32.50 60.60 83.22
C ALA A 338 32.83 59.18 82.70
N VAL A 339 31.98 58.19 82.98
CA VAL A 339 32.09 56.84 82.41
C VAL A 339 31.95 56.90 80.89
N LYS A 340 30.94 57.59 80.34
CA LYS A 340 30.77 57.72 78.88
C LYS A 340 31.85 58.57 78.21
N ARG A 341 32.37 59.60 78.88
CA ARG A 341 33.58 60.32 78.45
C ARG A 341 34.82 59.41 78.47
N SER A 342 35.00 58.56 79.49
CA SER A 342 36.12 57.61 79.55
C SER A 342 36.02 56.50 78.51
N GLU A 343 34.82 56.01 78.19
CA GLU A 343 34.60 55.07 77.09
C GLU A 343 34.91 55.71 75.74
N ASN A 344 34.36 56.90 75.46
CA ASN A 344 34.67 57.64 74.24
C ASN A 344 36.16 58.01 74.14
N GLN A 345 36.78 58.43 75.24
CA GLN A 345 38.20 58.74 75.30
C GLN A 345 39.04 57.49 75.01
N LYS A 346 38.73 56.32 75.58
CA LYS A 346 39.42 55.07 75.25
C LYS A 346 39.22 54.64 73.80
N ILE A 347 38.04 54.87 73.23
CA ILE A 347 37.80 54.62 71.80
C ILE A 347 38.62 55.59 70.95
N GLN A 348 38.73 56.86 71.34
CA GLN A 348 39.46 57.89 70.62
C GLN A 348 40.99 57.77 70.78
N GLU A 349 41.47 57.37 71.95
CA GLU A 349 42.84 56.91 72.21
C GLU A 349 43.14 55.67 71.37
N ARG A 350 42.24 54.68 71.30
CA ARG A 350 42.43 53.48 70.47
C ARG A 350 42.39 53.78 68.97
N ILE A 351 41.61 54.77 68.54
CA ILE A 351 41.65 55.30 67.17
C ILE A 351 43.00 55.97 66.92
N GLN A 352 43.49 56.82 67.83
CA GLN A 352 44.80 57.46 67.69
C GLN A 352 45.98 56.47 67.76
N GLU A 353 45.89 55.40 68.55
CA GLU A 353 46.84 54.29 68.54
C GLU A 353 46.85 53.59 67.18
N VAL A 354 45.67 53.35 66.57
CA VAL A 354 45.55 52.72 65.24
C VAL A 354 45.99 53.67 64.12
N GLU A 355 45.69 54.97 64.22
CA GLU A 355 46.16 56.00 63.28
C GLU A 355 47.69 56.16 63.37
N GLN A 356 48.27 56.16 64.57
CA GLN A 356 49.73 56.13 64.76
C GLN A 356 50.36 54.82 64.30
N GLU A 357 49.75 53.66 64.56
CA GLU A 357 50.17 52.36 64.01
C GLU A 357 50.10 52.30 62.47
N ILE A 358 49.20 53.07 61.86
CA ILE A 358 49.08 53.23 60.40
C ILE A 358 50.15 54.20 59.90
N ASP A 359 50.36 55.35 60.54
CA ASP A 359 51.38 56.33 60.15
C ASP A 359 52.81 55.85 60.41
N GLU A 360 53.05 55.04 61.44
CA GLU A 360 54.34 54.37 61.66
C GLU A 360 54.58 53.29 60.61
N ARG A 361 53.56 52.49 60.25
CA ARG A 361 53.68 51.51 59.16
C ARG A 361 53.82 52.19 57.80
N ASN A 362 53.09 53.26 57.52
CA ASN A 362 53.26 54.09 56.32
C ASN A 362 54.64 54.76 56.34
N GLY A 363 55.14 55.20 57.48
CA GLY A 363 56.49 55.74 57.63
C GLY A 363 57.58 54.69 57.42
N LEU A 364 57.35 53.44 57.83
CA LEU A 364 58.19 52.29 57.53
C LEU A 364 58.12 51.89 56.05
N ILE A 365 56.94 51.88 55.45
CA ILE A 365 56.74 51.63 54.01
C ILE A 365 57.45 52.72 53.20
N ASN A 366 57.23 54.00 53.48
CA ASN A 366 57.93 55.11 52.81
C ASN A 366 59.46 55.04 52.99
N LYS A 367 59.95 54.60 54.16
CA LYS A 367 61.39 54.36 54.37
C LYS A 367 61.90 53.17 53.56
N LEU A 368 61.18 52.04 53.58
CA LEU A 368 61.54 50.85 52.81
C LEU A 368 61.42 51.08 51.30
N GLU A 369 60.46 51.86 50.82
CA GLU A 369 60.32 52.29 49.43
C GLU A 369 61.42 53.29 49.05
N ALA A 370 61.80 54.22 49.93
CA ALA A 370 62.95 55.09 49.72
C ALA A 370 64.29 54.33 49.76
N GLU A 371 64.41 53.30 50.61
CA GLU A 371 65.57 52.41 50.68
C GLU A 371 65.62 51.44 49.49
N ILE A 372 64.49 50.92 49.03
CA ILE A 372 64.37 50.12 47.79
C ILE A 372 64.66 51.01 46.58
N HIS A 373 64.16 52.24 46.53
CA HIS A 373 64.46 53.17 45.45
C HIS A 373 65.93 53.61 45.48
N HIS A 374 66.49 53.90 46.65
CA HIS A 374 67.91 54.22 46.79
C HIS A 374 68.79 53.01 46.47
N ALA A 375 68.41 51.80 46.89
CA ALA A 375 69.07 50.55 46.54
C ALA A 375 68.93 50.27 45.03
N THR A 376 67.80 50.57 44.41
CA THR A 376 67.59 50.44 42.94
C THR A 376 68.48 51.42 42.21
N VAL A 377 68.50 52.70 42.58
CA VAL A 377 69.41 53.72 42.00
C VAL A 377 70.88 53.38 42.27
N MET A 378 71.21 52.79 43.42
CA MET A 378 72.57 52.30 43.73
C MET A 378 72.92 51.01 42.99
N VAL A 379 71.93 50.15 42.68
CA VAL A 379 72.07 48.99 41.79
C VAL A 379 72.25 49.47 40.37
N GLU A 380 71.45 50.40 39.84
CA GLU A 380 71.63 51.01 38.51
C GLU A 380 72.99 51.71 38.38
N ARG A 381 73.45 52.44 39.42
CA ARG A 381 74.79 53.05 39.45
C ARG A 381 75.90 52.01 39.55
N LYS A 382 75.71 50.93 40.30
CA LYS A 382 76.67 49.81 40.34
C LYS A 382 76.63 48.99 39.06
N GLN A 383 75.49 48.82 38.42
CA GLN A 383 75.29 48.06 37.18
C GLN A 383 75.91 48.81 36.03
N SER A 384 75.64 50.11 35.88
CA SER A 384 76.32 50.97 34.90
C SER A 384 77.83 51.10 35.18
N ALA A 385 78.28 51.12 36.45
CA ALA A 385 79.69 51.03 36.77
C ALA A 385 80.29 49.65 36.45
N ILE A 386 79.55 48.56 36.67
CA ILE A 386 79.90 47.19 36.29
C ILE A 386 79.93 47.05 34.77
N ASP A 387 79.04 47.69 34.01
CA ASP A 387 79.06 47.69 32.55
C ASP A 387 80.24 48.50 32.00
N LEU A 388 80.65 49.57 32.71
CA LEU A 388 81.81 50.39 32.35
C LEU A 388 83.13 49.69 32.74
N LEU A 389 83.12 48.91 33.84
CA LEU A 389 84.20 48.01 34.23
C LEU A 389 84.27 46.76 33.36
N ASN A 390 83.14 46.18 32.94
CA ASN A 390 83.04 45.07 32.00
C ASN A 390 83.53 45.52 30.63
N LYS A 391 83.10 46.69 30.13
CA LYS A 391 83.69 47.31 28.94
C LYS A 391 85.15 47.71 29.09
N LYS A 392 85.74 47.68 30.30
CA LYS A 392 87.21 47.74 30.51
C LYS A 392 87.82 46.34 30.58
N LEU A 393 87.15 45.37 31.20
CA LEU A 393 87.56 43.97 31.30
C LEU A 393 87.55 43.30 29.92
N GLU A 394 86.54 43.50 29.09
CA GLU A 394 86.48 43.08 27.69
C GLU A 394 87.66 43.65 26.88
N ARG A 395 87.99 44.94 27.08
CA ARG A 395 89.18 45.56 26.46
C ARG A 395 90.47 44.92 26.96
N LEU A 396 90.63 44.75 28.28
CA LEU A 396 91.81 44.10 28.86
C LEU A 396 91.91 42.60 28.53
N LEU A 397 90.79 41.89 28.30
CA LEU A 397 90.71 40.50 27.83
C LEU A 397 90.93 40.37 26.32
N HIS A 398 90.81 41.45 25.55
CA HIS A 398 91.29 41.53 24.17
C HIS A 398 92.78 41.94 24.10
N GLU A 399 93.24 42.80 25.00
CA GLU A 399 94.64 43.25 25.08
C GLU A 399 95.56 42.25 25.79
N THR A 400 95.03 41.32 26.61
CA THR A 400 95.77 40.20 27.21
C THR A 400 95.31 38.85 26.64
N GLY A 401 96.03 38.38 25.63
CA GLY A 401 95.66 37.21 24.84
C GLY A 401 95.80 35.86 25.57
N ALA A 402 94.67 35.35 26.03
CA ALA A 402 94.25 33.94 26.02
C ALA A 402 94.87 32.91 27.00
N SER A 403 93.98 31.96 27.36
CA SER A 403 94.19 30.67 28.04
C SER A 403 94.65 30.65 29.50
N LEU A 404 94.29 29.65 30.32
CA LEU A 404 93.18 28.67 30.35
C LEU A 404 93.35 27.87 31.66
N TYR A 405 92.28 27.29 32.20
CA TYR A 405 92.26 26.23 33.23
C TYR A 405 92.50 26.60 34.72
N ILE A 406 91.39 26.51 35.48
CA ILE A 406 91.23 25.84 36.80
C ILE A 406 92.25 26.11 37.93
N LEU A 407 91.78 26.68 39.04
CA LEU A 407 91.63 25.96 40.33
C LEU A 407 90.73 26.75 41.31
N PRO A 408 89.86 26.08 42.12
CA PRO A 408 89.02 26.73 43.12
C PRO A 408 89.62 26.63 44.55
N GLY A 409 89.09 27.43 45.47
CA GLY A 409 89.20 27.16 46.91
C GLY A 409 89.69 28.33 47.76
N GLN A 410 88.75 29.04 48.38
CA GLN A 410 88.96 29.60 49.71
C GLN A 410 87.66 29.41 50.52
N GLU A 411 87.80 29.22 51.82
CA GLU A 411 86.84 28.42 52.59
C GLU A 411 85.57 29.20 52.95
N VAL A 412 84.43 28.64 52.56
CA VAL A 412 83.09 29.03 53.04
C VAL A 412 82.70 27.99 54.11
N GLY A 413 82.09 28.40 55.23
CA GLY A 413 81.87 27.51 56.37
C GLY A 413 81.01 26.27 56.03
N PRO A 414 81.11 25.17 56.79
CA PRO A 414 80.28 23.97 56.57
C PRO A 414 78.78 24.25 56.71
N LEU A 415 78.39 25.25 57.50
CA LEU A 415 77.01 25.75 57.57
C LEU A 415 76.64 26.62 56.36
N GLU A 416 77.54 27.47 55.88
CA GLU A 416 77.29 28.36 54.73
C GLU A 416 77.27 27.60 53.41
N THR A 417 78.08 26.55 53.25
CA THR A 417 78.00 25.61 52.13
C THR A 417 76.70 24.80 52.16
N MET A 418 76.26 24.35 53.34
CA MET A 418 74.95 23.71 53.51
C MET A 418 73.80 24.67 53.18
N ILE A 419 73.86 25.92 53.66
CA ILE A 419 72.88 26.97 53.33
C ILE A 419 72.88 27.22 51.82
N ASN A 420 74.03 27.44 51.18
CA ASN A 420 74.10 27.67 49.73
C ASN A 420 73.57 26.48 48.91
N ASN A 421 73.77 25.24 49.39
CA ASN A 421 73.22 24.05 48.75
C ASN A 421 71.70 23.94 48.94
N LEU A 422 71.18 24.27 50.14
CA LEU A 422 69.74 24.34 50.41
C LEU A 422 69.07 25.46 49.61
N THR A 423 69.66 26.67 49.56
CA THR A 423 69.16 27.78 48.75
C THR A 423 69.14 27.40 47.27
N LYS A 424 70.19 26.75 46.74
CA LYS A 424 70.18 26.23 45.35
C LYS A 424 69.11 25.15 45.12
N ALA A 425 68.88 24.26 46.09
CA ALA A 425 67.82 23.26 46.00
C ALA A 425 66.41 23.89 46.04
N VAL A 426 66.22 24.95 46.84
CA VAL A 426 64.99 25.76 46.86
C VAL A 426 64.83 26.52 45.55
N GLN A 427 65.88 27.15 45.02
CA GLN A 427 65.87 27.83 43.71
C GLN A 427 65.43 26.85 42.62
N ALA A 428 66.12 25.70 42.50
CA ALA A 428 65.80 24.67 41.50
C ALA A 428 64.37 24.13 41.65
N LYS A 429 63.85 23.99 42.87
CA LYS A 429 62.45 23.61 43.10
C LYS A 429 61.46 24.73 42.77
N GLN A 430 61.84 25.99 42.94
CA GLN A 430 61.03 27.14 42.54
C GLN A 430 60.98 27.30 41.01
N ASP A 431 62.10 27.05 40.32
CA ASP A 431 62.19 27.01 38.86
C ASP A 431 61.35 25.85 38.30
N GLU A 432 61.46 24.65 38.88
CA GLU A 432 60.66 23.47 38.54
C GLU A 432 59.15 23.69 38.77
N ILE A 433 58.77 24.40 39.85
CA ILE A 433 57.38 24.85 40.07
C ILE A 433 56.95 25.81 38.96
N GLY A 434 57.78 26.80 38.60
CA GLY A 434 57.47 27.74 37.51
C GLY A 434 57.33 27.09 36.13
N GLU A 435 58.13 26.05 35.84
CA GLU A 435 57.97 25.24 34.64
C GLU A 435 56.66 24.44 34.65
N LEU A 436 56.31 23.83 35.79
CA LEU A 436 55.05 23.09 35.96
C LEU A 436 53.83 24.00 35.89
N GLU A 437 53.88 25.21 36.46
CA GLU A 437 52.84 26.24 36.32
C GLU A 437 52.66 26.67 34.85
N GLN A 438 53.75 26.86 34.11
CA GLN A 438 53.66 27.13 32.67
C GLN A 438 53.11 25.95 31.85
N GLN A 439 53.43 24.71 32.22
CA GLN A 439 52.89 23.51 31.57
C GLN A 439 51.39 23.39 31.84
N TRP A 440 50.98 23.53 33.11
CA TRP A 440 49.58 23.55 33.52
C TRP A 440 48.76 24.66 32.82
N LEU A 441 49.30 25.87 32.71
CA LEU A 441 48.65 26.97 31.97
C LEU A 441 48.52 26.67 30.47
N LYS A 442 49.46 25.95 29.85
CA LYS A 442 49.34 25.51 28.44
C LYS A 442 48.24 24.47 28.30
N GLU A 443 48.26 23.42 29.13
CA GLU A 443 47.24 22.37 29.15
C GLU A 443 45.84 22.93 29.43
N GLN A 444 45.71 23.91 30.34
CA GLN A 444 44.45 24.58 30.64
C GLN A 444 43.93 25.40 29.45
N ASN A 445 44.82 26.10 28.72
CA ASN A 445 44.44 26.83 27.51
C ASN A 445 44.03 25.87 26.37
N GLU A 446 44.72 24.74 26.20
CA GLU A 446 44.32 23.71 25.24
C GLU A 446 42.98 23.06 25.61
N LEU A 447 42.75 22.74 26.90
CA LEU A 447 41.48 22.24 27.40
C LEU A 447 40.34 23.23 27.13
N VAL A 448 40.54 24.53 27.37
CA VAL A 448 39.56 25.57 27.02
C VAL A 448 39.32 25.63 25.50
N ARG A 449 40.36 25.48 24.68
CA ARG A 449 40.22 25.40 23.21
C ARG A 449 39.37 24.19 22.80
N TYR A 450 39.65 23.00 23.34
CA TYR A 450 38.89 21.78 23.07
C TYR A 450 37.46 21.84 23.60
N VAL A 451 37.19 22.51 24.73
CA VAL A 451 35.83 22.75 25.23
C VAL A 451 35.05 23.66 24.27
N ASN A 452 35.66 24.72 23.76
CA ASN A 452 35.05 25.62 22.77
C ASN A 452 34.82 24.91 21.42
N GLU A 453 35.78 24.13 20.93
CA GLU A 453 35.64 23.28 19.74
C GLU A 453 34.49 22.27 19.90
N ARG A 454 34.44 21.57 21.04
CA ARG A 454 33.36 20.63 21.41
C ARG A 454 31.99 21.32 21.42
N GLU A 455 31.87 22.52 21.99
CA GLU A 455 30.61 23.25 21.96
C GLU A 455 30.21 23.72 20.57
N GLY A 456 31.16 24.16 19.75
CA GLY A 456 30.93 24.43 18.33
C GLY A 456 30.39 23.19 17.60
N LEU A 457 31.01 22.04 17.82
CA LEU A 457 30.57 20.76 17.27
C LEU A 457 29.16 20.40 17.75
N THR A 458 28.85 20.46 19.06
CA THR A 458 27.49 20.23 19.59
C THR A 458 26.45 21.12 18.91
N ARG A 459 26.73 22.43 18.77
CA ARG A 459 25.82 23.37 18.08
C ARG A 459 25.61 23.00 16.60
N THR A 460 26.64 22.46 15.92
CA THR A 460 26.49 21.93 14.56
C THR A 460 25.72 20.61 14.49
N VAL A 461 25.89 19.71 15.47
CA VAL A 461 25.13 18.46 15.58
C VAL A 461 23.64 18.76 15.80
N GLU A 462 23.30 19.68 16.71
CA GLU A 462 21.92 20.15 16.89
C GLU A 462 21.34 20.74 15.59
N ARG A 463 22.12 21.56 14.87
CA ARG A 463 21.70 22.13 13.58
C ARG A 463 21.42 21.03 12.55
N LEU A 464 22.27 20.01 12.49
CA LEU A 464 22.10 18.86 11.60
C LEU A 464 20.91 17.98 12.00
N GLN A 465 20.66 17.77 13.29
CA GLN A 465 19.45 17.09 13.79
C GLN A 465 18.18 17.85 13.41
N LYS A 466 18.17 19.19 13.58
CA LYS A 466 17.06 20.06 13.17
C LYS A 466 16.85 20.05 11.64
N GLN A 467 17.92 19.93 10.85
CA GLN A 467 17.82 19.75 9.40
C GLN A 467 17.32 18.35 9.02
N LEU A 468 17.75 17.30 9.72
CA LEU A 468 17.32 15.92 9.51
C LEU A 468 15.81 15.74 9.78
N THR A 469 15.28 16.33 10.85
CA THR A 469 13.84 16.26 11.15
C THR A 469 13.00 17.06 10.14
N ILE A 470 13.47 18.22 9.69
CA ILE A 470 12.82 18.97 8.59
C ILE A 470 12.83 18.14 7.29
N LEU A 471 13.94 17.47 6.98
CA LEU A 471 14.05 16.61 5.79
C LEU A 471 13.18 15.36 5.90
N SER A 472 13.07 14.72 7.07
CA SER A 472 12.17 13.57 7.26
C SER A 472 10.69 13.99 7.15
N GLN A 473 10.31 15.15 7.67
CA GLN A 473 8.97 15.74 7.50
C GLN A 473 8.68 16.21 6.07
N LYS A 474 9.71 16.55 5.27
CA LYS A 474 9.56 16.79 3.83
C LYS A 474 9.39 15.47 3.08
N LYS A 475 10.24 14.46 3.35
CA LYS A 475 10.14 13.12 2.77
C LYS A 475 8.75 12.53 3.02
N LEU A 476 8.27 12.51 4.26
CA LEU A 476 6.95 11.94 4.60
C LEU A 476 5.78 12.66 3.93
N ARG A 477 5.89 13.96 3.62
CA ARG A 477 4.90 14.66 2.79
C ARG A 477 4.95 14.21 1.33
N VAL A 478 6.14 14.16 0.73
CA VAL A 478 6.32 13.69 -0.65
C VAL A 478 5.94 12.21 -0.80
N ASP A 479 6.26 11.36 0.17
CA ASP A 479 5.84 9.95 0.24
C ASP A 479 4.30 9.84 0.24
N ASN A 480 3.61 10.72 1.01
CA ASN A 480 2.15 10.77 1.05
C ASN A 480 1.54 11.33 -0.25
N GLU A 481 2.15 12.35 -0.86
CA GLU A 481 1.74 12.94 -2.14
C GLU A 481 1.87 11.91 -3.28
N ILE A 482 2.97 11.14 -3.31
CA ILE A 482 3.15 9.99 -4.20
C ILE A 482 2.08 8.93 -3.94
N ALA A 483 1.83 8.54 -2.69
CA ALA A 483 0.81 7.54 -2.34
C ALA A 483 -0.63 7.99 -2.63
N ILE A 484 -0.89 9.29 -2.82
CA ILE A 484 -2.15 9.82 -3.35
C ILE A 484 -2.17 9.70 -4.88
N GLN A 485 -1.13 10.15 -5.57
CA GLN A 485 -1.01 10.05 -7.03
C GLN A 485 -1.03 8.59 -7.53
N GLU A 486 -0.49 7.64 -6.77
CA GLU A 486 -0.58 6.21 -7.07
C GLU A 486 -2.01 5.67 -6.97
N ARG A 487 -2.85 6.21 -6.06
CA ARG A 487 -4.27 5.86 -5.98
C ARG A 487 -5.07 6.48 -7.11
N GLU A 488 -4.86 7.77 -7.37
CA GLU A 488 -5.46 8.49 -8.51
C GLU A 488 -5.12 7.79 -9.83
N LYS A 489 -3.85 7.39 -10.03
CA LYS A 489 -3.41 6.57 -11.17
C LYS A 489 -4.11 5.21 -11.22
N ALA A 490 -4.24 4.51 -10.09
CA ALA A 490 -4.94 3.22 -10.04
C ALA A 490 -6.46 3.36 -10.26
N GLU A 491 -7.05 4.50 -9.95
CA GLU A 491 -8.45 4.84 -10.23
C GLU A 491 -8.64 5.16 -11.71
N LEU A 492 -7.81 6.04 -12.29
CA LEU A 492 -7.77 6.31 -13.73
C LEU A 492 -7.48 5.05 -14.56
N GLU A 493 -6.64 4.12 -14.09
CA GLU A 493 -6.42 2.83 -14.74
C GLU A 493 -7.65 1.90 -14.70
N ARG A 494 -8.52 2.02 -13.68
CA ARG A 494 -9.80 1.28 -13.63
C ARG A 494 -10.81 1.94 -14.56
N GLU A 495 -10.94 3.27 -14.53
CA GLU A 495 -11.81 4.02 -15.43
C GLU A 495 -11.44 3.80 -16.91
N LEU A 496 -10.15 3.83 -17.24
CA LEU A 496 -9.66 3.56 -18.59
C LEU A 496 -9.94 2.11 -19.03
N LYS A 497 -9.86 1.13 -18.12
CA LYS A 497 -10.31 -0.26 -18.39
C LYS A 497 -11.82 -0.33 -18.60
N HIS A 498 -12.63 0.39 -17.81
CA HIS A 498 -14.08 0.48 -18.03
C HIS A 498 -14.41 1.11 -19.39
N LEU A 499 -13.76 2.21 -19.76
CA LEU A 499 -13.90 2.84 -21.08
C LEU A 499 -13.43 1.92 -22.24
N GLN A 500 -12.40 1.11 -22.04
CA GLN A 500 -11.99 0.08 -22.99
C GLN A 500 -13.06 -1.01 -23.15
N TYR A 501 -13.62 -1.53 -22.05
CA TYR A 501 -14.73 -2.49 -22.09
C TYR A 501 -15.97 -1.90 -22.77
N ASP A 502 -16.30 -0.63 -22.51
CA ASP A 502 -17.40 0.06 -23.17
C ASP A 502 -17.13 0.32 -24.65
N THR A 503 -15.90 0.63 -25.03
CA THR A 503 -15.50 0.76 -26.44
C THR A 503 -15.62 -0.58 -27.17
N VAL A 504 -15.18 -1.68 -26.57
CA VAL A 504 -15.35 -3.04 -27.12
C VAL A 504 -16.83 -3.43 -27.20
N ARG A 505 -17.64 -3.09 -26.18
CA ARG A 505 -19.09 -3.32 -26.15
C ARG A 505 -19.81 -2.52 -27.25
N LEU A 506 -19.46 -1.25 -27.43
CA LEU A 506 -19.98 -0.40 -28.51
C LEU A 506 -19.56 -0.91 -29.88
N ASN A 507 -18.31 -1.32 -30.07
CA ASN A 507 -17.85 -1.93 -31.32
C ASN A 507 -18.58 -3.25 -31.63
N ALA A 508 -18.86 -4.08 -30.63
CA ALA A 508 -19.66 -5.29 -30.80
C ALA A 508 -21.14 -4.98 -31.15
N LEU A 509 -21.72 -3.93 -30.56
CA LEU A 509 -23.06 -3.44 -30.92
C LEU A 509 -23.09 -2.84 -32.33
N ILE A 510 -22.08 -2.07 -32.74
CA ILE A 510 -21.94 -1.53 -34.10
C ILE A 510 -21.76 -2.65 -35.12
N ALA A 511 -20.95 -3.68 -34.82
CA ALA A 511 -20.81 -4.85 -35.68
C ALA A 511 -22.14 -5.63 -35.80
N LYS A 512 -22.90 -5.74 -34.71
CA LYS A 512 -24.23 -6.36 -34.71
C LYS A 512 -25.23 -5.54 -35.53
N GLU A 513 -25.30 -4.21 -35.35
CA GLU A 513 -26.20 -3.33 -36.12
C GLU A 513 -25.81 -3.22 -37.60
N LYS A 514 -24.52 -3.32 -37.91
CA LYS A 514 -24.05 -3.46 -39.29
C LYS A 514 -24.52 -4.79 -39.89
N SER A 515 -24.43 -5.90 -39.13
CA SER A 515 -24.90 -7.21 -39.60
C SER A 515 -26.42 -7.29 -39.75
N THR A 516 -27.21 -6.71 -38.84
CA THR A 516 -28.67 -6.59 -39.02
C THR A 516 -29.02 -5.68 -40.19
N GLY A 517 -28.32 -4.57 -40.38
CA GLY A 517 -28.47 -3.69 -41.54
C GLY A 517 -28.13 -4.37 -42.87
N GLU A 518 -27.05 -5.14 -42.94
CA GLU A 518 -26.68 -5.95 -44.11
C GLU A 518 -27.69 -7.08 -44.35
N ASN A 519 -28.20 -7.73 -43.31
CA ASN A 519 -29.26 -8.74 -43.44
C ASN A 519 -30.56 -8.11 -43.97
N LEU A 520 -31.03 -7.01 -43.39
CA LEU A 520 -32.23 -6.28 -43.85
C LEU A 520 -32.06 -5.73 -45.28
N SER A 521 -30.86 -5.30 -45.66
CA SER A 521 -30.54 -4.90 -47.04
C SER A 521 -30.61 -6.09 -48.00
N ASN A 522 -30.12 -7.25 -47.59
CA ASN A 522 -30.24 -8.49 -48.37
C ASN A 522 -31.67 -9.02 -48.45
N GLU A 523 -32.45 -8.95 -47.37
CA GLU A 523 -33.87 -9.32 -47.33
C GLU A 523 -34.70 -8.39 -48.22
N ASN A 524 -34.49 -7.07 -48.16
CA ASN A 524 -35.12 -6.11 -49.05
C ASN A 524 -34.75 -6.36 -50.52
N ARG A 525 -33.47 -6.67 -50.82
CA ARG A 525 -33.01 -7.02 -52.18
C ARG A 525 -33.62 -8.34 -52.67
N LEU A 526 -33.77 -9.34 -51.81
CA LEU A 526 -34.45 -10.59 -52.15
C LEU A 526 -35.94 -10.34 -52.42
N ALA A 527 -36.62 -9.61 -51.54
CA ALA A 527 -38.01 -9.19 -51.72
C ALA A 527 -38.20 -8.38 -53.01
N GLU A 528 -37.30 -7.45 -53.33
CA GLU A 528 -37.29 -6.73 -54.62
C GLU A 528 -37.15 -7.69 -55.81
N THR A 529 -36.22 -8.65 -55.77
CA THR A 529 -36.10 -9.64 -56.87
C THR A 529 -37.31 -10.57 -56.98
N ASP A 530 -37.99 -10.87 -55.88
CA ASP A 530 -39.22 -11.67 -55.86
C ASP A 530 -40.43 -10.84 -56.32
N PHE A 531 -40.53 -9.55 -55.98
CA PHE A 531 -41.52 -8.62 -56.53
C PHE A 531 -41.32 -8.40 -58.03
N VAL A 532 -40.08 -8.25 -58.51
CA VAL A 532 -39.76 -8.16 -59.95
C VAL A 532 -40.07 -9.46 -60.67
N ARG A 533 -39.88 -10.63 -60.03
CA ARG A 533 -40.30 -11.92 -60.60
C ARG A 533 -41.83 -12.02 -60.68
N ALA A 534 -42.54 -11.69 -59.60
CA ALA A 534 -43.99 -11.70 -59.55
C ALA A 534 -44.60 -10.70 -60.55
N LEU A 535 -43.98 -9.52 -60.72
CA LEU A 535 -44.36 -8.55 -61.74
C LEU A 535 -44.22 -9.16 -63.13
N ARG A 536 -43.08 -9.78 -63.47
CA ARG A 536 -42.88 -10.47 -64.76
C ARG A 536 -43.83 -11.65 -64.98
N GLU A 537 -44.17 -12.39 -63.93
CA GLU A 537 -45.19 -13.44 -63.99
C GLU A 537 -46.56 -12.84 -64.31
N LYS A 538 -46.92 -11.68 -63.74
CA LYS A 538 -48.14 -10.95 -64.09
C LYS A 538 -48.11 -10.25 -65.44
N GLU A 539 -46.95 -9.79 -65.91
CA GLU A 539 -46.75 -9.30 -67.27
C GLU A 539 -46.94 -10.43 -68.30
N MET A 540 -46.45 -11.65 -68.02
CA MET A 540 -46.71 -12.82 -68.86
C MET A 540 -48.17 -13.28 -68.80
N GLU A 541 -48.80 -13.33 -67.61
CA GLU A 541 -50.25 -13.60 -67.50
C GLU A 541 -51.08 -12.57 -68.29
N ALA A 542 -50.71 -11.28 -68.23
CA ALA A 542 -51.37 -10.22 -68.98
C ALA A 542 -51.13 -10.35 -70.49
N ALA A 543 -49.93 -10.71 -70.93
CA ALA A 543 -49.62 -10.97 -72.34
C ALA A 543 -50.36 -12.21 -72.87
N GLU A 544 -50.48 -13.28 -72.07
CA GLU A 544 -51.31 -14.44 -72.38
C GLU A 544 -52.80 -14.07 -72.48
N LEU A 545 -53.31 -13.26 -71.56
CA LEU A 545 -54.70 -12.79 -71.58
C LEU A 545 -54.96 -11.86 -72.76
N GLN A 546 -54.01 -10.98 -73.10
CA GLN A 546 -54.06 -10.14 -74.30
C GLN A 546 -54.07 -11.01 -75.57
N SER A 547 -53.21 -12.02 -75.66
CA SER A 547 -53.20 -12.96 -76.79
C SER A 547 -54.49 -13.78 -76.90
N LYS A 548 -55.10 -14.17 -75.78
CA LYS A 548 -56.45 -14.80 -75.74
C LYS A 548 -57.56 -13.82 -76.12
N VAL A 549 -57.43 -12.53 -75.78
CA VAL A 549 -58.35 -11.47 -76.23
C VAL A 549 -58.17 -11.17 -77.73
N GLU A 550 -56.96 -11.31 -78.27
CA GLU A 550 -56.67 -11.18 -79.70
C GLU A 550 -57.17 -12.40 -80.48
N SER A 551 -57.03 -13.63 -79.96
CA SER A 551 -57.66 -14.80 -80.57
C SER A 551 -59.18 -14.74 -80.50
N LEU A 552 -59.77 -14.31 -79.38
CA LEU A 552 -61.21 -14.08 -79.27
C LEU A 552 -61.71 -12.92 -80.14
N LYS A 553 -60.87 -11.92 -80.43
CA LYS A 553 -61.17 -10.88 -81.42
C LYS A 553 -61.11 -11.42 -82.84
N ALA A 554 -60.10 -12.24 -83.17
CA ALA A 554 -60.01 -12.92 -84.45
C ALA A 554 -61.21 -13.86 -84.65
N GLU A 555 -61.51 -14.73 -83.69
CA GLU A 555 -62.72 -15.58 -83.70
C GLU A 555 -64.01 -14.74 -83.81
N ARG A 556 -64.09 -13.57 -83.17
CA ARG A 556 -65.25 -12.67 -83.27
C ARG A 556 -65.31 -11.89 -84.58
N GLU A 557 -64.17 -11.65 -85.23
CA GLU A 557 -64.06 -11.06 -86.57
C GLU A 557 -64.34 -12.12 -87.65
N ASP A 558 -63.89 -13.36 -87.46
CA ASP A 558 -64.25 -14.52 -88.28
C ASP A 558 -65.72 -14.87 -88.15
N MET A 559 -66.31 -14.87 -86.95
CA MET A 559 -67.76 -15.00 -86.75
C MET A 559 -68.53 -13.79 -87.31
N LEU A 560 -67.92 -12.60 -87.35
CA LEU A 560 -68.50 -11.44 -88.06
C LEU A 560 -68.35 -11.57 -89.57
N ASN A 561 -67.28 -12.19 -90.07
CA ASN A 561 -67.08 -12.50 -91.48
C ASN A 561 -68.02 -13.63 -91.91
N GLU A 562 -68.28 -14.64 -91.08
CA GLU A 562 -69.33 -15.63 -91.29
C GLU A 562 -70.72 -15.00 -91.25
N LEU A 563 -70.99 -14.06 -90.33
CA LEU A 563 -72.25 -13.31 -90.33
C LEU A 563 -72.38 -12.39 -91.55
N VAL A 564 -71.30 -11.74 -91.99
CA VAL A 564 -71.26 -10.92 -93.21
C VAL A 564 -71.30 -11.79 -94.45
N GLU A 565 -70.75 -13.00 -94.46
CA GLU A 565 -70.93 -13.98 -95.53
C GLU A 565 -72.34 -14.56 -95.50
N VAL A 566 -72.97 -14.72 -94.34
CA VAL A 566 -74.38 -15.12 -94.22
C VAL A 566 -75.30 -13.98 -94.65
N ASP A 567 -74.99 -12.72 -94.36
CA ASP A 567 -75.74 -11.53 -94.82
C ASP A 567 -75.47 -11.21 -96.30
N VAL A 568 -74.25 -11.43 -96.80
CA VAL A 568 -73.92 -11.35 -98.22
C VAL A 568 -74.52 -12.54 -98.95
N ARG A 569 -74.63 -13.73 -98.33
CA ARG A 569 -75.37 -14.87 -98.87
C ARG A 569 -76.87 -14.64 -98.78
N TYR A 570 -77.41 -13.99 -97.75
CA TYR A 570 -78.81 -13.56 -97.71
C TYR A 570 -79.06 -12.44 -98.71
N SER A 571 -78.11 -11.55 -98.98
CA SER A 571 -78.21 -10.46 -99.97
C SER A 571 -78.02 -10.98 -101.40
N LEU A 572 -77.16 -11.97 -101.62
CA LEU A 572 -77.01 -12.71 -102.88
C LEU A 572 -78.17 -13.69 -103.09
N PHE A 573 -78.74 -14.27 -102.03
CA PHE A 573 -79.95 -15.10 -102.12
C PHE A 573 -81.18 -14.22 -102.35
N TYR A 574 -81.33 -13.07 -101.67
CA TYR A 574 -82.36 -12.09 -102.00
C TYR A 574 -82.15 -11.50 -103.39
N LYS A 575 -80.93 -11.25 -103.86
CA LYS A 575 -80.66 -10.84 -105.26
C LYS A 575 -80.90 -11.96 -106.26
N ALA A 576 -80.57 -13.22 -105.96
CA ALA A 576 -80.82 -14.36 -106.84
C ALA A 576 -82.32 -14.69 -106.90
N LEU A 577 -83.01 -14.64 -105.75
CA LEU A 577 -84.46 -14.74 -105.64
C LEU A 577 -85.11 -13.59 -106.40
N PHE A 578 -84.66 -12.35 -106.23
CA PHE A 578 -85.12 -11.18 -106.98
C PHE A 578 -84.84 -11.31 -108.49
N CYS A 579 -83.69 -11.84 -108.92
CA CYS A 579 -83.36 -12.04 -110.33
C CYS A 579 -84.06 -13.23 -111.00
N LEU A 580 -84.46 -14.26 -110.23
CA LEU A 580 -85.31 -15.35 -110.71
C LEU A 580 -86.79 -14.92 -110.73
N GLN A 581 -87.26 -14.27 -109.65
CA GLN A 581 -88.63 -13.77 -109.51
C GLN A 581 -88.94 -12.66 -110.54
N THR A 582 -88.02 -11.72 -110.80
CA THR A 582 -88.29 -10.57 -111.71
C THR A 582 -88.44 -10.93 -113.19
N ASN A 583 -88.18 -12.17 -113.63
CA ASN A 583 -88.53 -12.60 -114.98
C ASN A 583 -89.95 -13.17 -115.10
N ASP A 584 -90.44 -13.88 -114.08
CA ASP A 584 -91.81 -14.41 -114.07
C ASP A 584 -92.85 -13.42 -113.52
N ASP A 585 -92.48 -12.58 -112.56
CA ASP A 585 -93.33 -11.47 -112.08
C ASP A 585 -93.62 -10.46 -113.20
N ARG A 586 -92.62 -10.13 -114.03
CA ARG A 586 -92.82 -9.22 -115.18
C ARG A 586 -93.80 -9.76 -116.22
N ARG A 587 -94.06 -11.07 -116.25
CA ARG A 587 -95.02 -11.70 -117.17
C ARG A 587 -96.40 -11.90 -116.56
N THR A 588 -96.50 -11.90 -115.23
CA THR A 588 -97.77 -12.03 -114.49
C THR A 588 -98.35 -10.69 -114.06
N ILE A 589 -97.53 -9.69 -113.72
CA ILE A 589 -97.98 -8.33 -113.35
C ILE A 589 -98.84 -7.71 -114.47
N MET A 590 -98.44 -7.85 -115.74
CA MET A 590 -99.21 -7.31 -116.88
C MET A 590 -100.59 -7.96 -117.07
N LEU A 591 -100.81 -9.16 -116.51
CA LEU A 591 -102.13 -9.82 -116.43
C LEU A 591 -102.90 -9.43 -115.17
N TRP A 592 -102.21 -9.03 -114.10
CA TRP A 592 -102.83 -8.54 -112.87
C TRP A 592 -103.23 -7.06 -112.95
N GLU A 593 -102.49 -6.19 -113.62
CA GLU A 593 -102.92 -4.80 -113.90
C GLU A 593 -104.27 -4.78 -114.64
N LYS A 594 -104.45 -5.70 -115.60
CA LYS A 594 -105.71 -5.88 -116.33
C LYS A 594 -106.83 -6.54 -115.51
N LYS A 595 -106.54 -7.07 -114.33
CA LYS A 595 -107.53 -7.46 -113.31
C LYS A 595 -107.80 -6.35 -112.30
N VAL A 596 -106.79 -5.54 -111.95
CA VAL A 596 -106.94 -4.39 -111.02
C VAL A 596 -107.99 -3.42 -111.56
N GLN A 597 -107.98 -3.11 -112.85
CA GLN A 597 -109.01 -2.29 -113.51
C GLN A 597 -110.45 -2.83 -113.34
N LEU A 598 -110.65 -4.15 -113.18
CA LEU A 598 -111.97 -4.75 -112.93
C LEU A 598 -112.31 -4.85 -111.43
N CYS A 599 -111.32 -4.75 -110.54
CA CYS A 599 -111.51 -4.75 -109.09
C CYS A 599 -111.71 -3.34 -108.52
N GLU A 600 -111.12 -2.32 -109.14
CA GLU A 600 -111.37 -0.90 -108.80
C GLU A 600 -112.84 -0.50 -109.07
N GLU A 601 -113.48 -1.09 -110.09
CA GLU A 601 -114.89 -0.87 -110.40
C GLU A 601 -115.88 -1.61 -109.46
N THR A 602 -115.42 -2.57 -108.63
CA THR A 602 -116.34 -3.52 -107.94
C THR A 602 -116.21 -3.62 -106.41
N ARG A 603 -115.16 -3.09 -105.77
CA ARG A 603 -115.01 -3.17 -104.29
C ARG A 603 -115.41 -1.90 -103.50
N HIS A 604 -115.89 -0.85 -104.16
CA HIS A 604 -116.36 0.39 -103.51
C HIS A 604 -117.68 0.27 -102.68
N ALA A 605 -118.01 -0.91 -102.13
CA ALA A 605 -119.38 -1.24 -101.72
C ALA A 605 -119.59 -1.91 -100.33
N VAL A 606 -118.60 -2.61 -99.73
CA VAL A 606 -118.79 -3.49 -98.55
C VAL A 606 -117.46 -3.63 -97.77
N ASP A 607 -117.36 -3.52 -96.45
CA ASP A 607 -118.23 -2.96 -95.40
C ASP A 607 -117.40 -2.68 -94.11
N CYS A 608 -118.00 -2.05 -93.09
CA CYS A 608 -117.37 -1.80 -91.78
C CYS A 608 -118.15 -2.37 -90.57
N ASP A 609 -117.44 -2.51 -89.45
CA ASP A 609 -117.89 -2.29 -88.05
C ASP A 609 -118.64 -3.34 -87.18
N LEU A 610 -118.40 -3.16 -85.86
CA LEU A 610 -119.21 -3.45 -84.65
C LEU A 610 -119.30 -4.86 -84.01
N GLY A 611 -119.12 -4.90 -82.66
CA GLY A 611 -120.15 -5.60 -81.84
C GLY A 611 -119.88 -6.22 -80.45
N GLN A 612 -119.18 -5.57 -79.50
CA GLN A 612 -119.46 -5.66 -78.04
C GLN A 612 -119.56 -7.03 -77.28
N GLY A 613 -119.10 -8.18 -77.80
CA GLY A 613 -119.23 -9.48 -77.11
C GLY A 613 -118.18 -9.84 -76.04
N GLU A 614 -117.01 -9.21 -76.05
CA GLU A 614 -115.77 -9.88 -75.62
C GLU A 614 -115.40 -9.76 -74.12
N LEU A 615 -115.92 -8.75 -73.43
CA LEU A 615 -115.50 -8.38 -72.07
C LEU A 615 -115.86 -9.41 -70.96
N SER A 616 -116.78 -10.33 -71.23
CA SER A 616 -117.11 -11.44 -70.31
C SER A 616 -116.16 -12.64 -70.45
N VAL A 617 -115.63 -12.86 -71.66
CA VAL A 617 -114.72 -13.96 -71.98
C VAL A 617 -113.35 -13.74 -71.34
N MET A 618 -112.84 -12.50 -71.38
CA MET A 618 -111.55 -12.14 -70.76
C MET A 618 -111.45 -12.50 -69.27
N LYS A 619 -112.54 -12.39 -68.50
CA LYS A 619 -112.52 -12.72 -67.06
C LYS A 619 -112.33 -14.22 -66.79
N HIS A 620 -112.85 -15.08 -67.66
CA HIS A 620 -112.62 -16.53 -67.56
C HIS A 620 -111.20 -16.90 -68.02
N GLU A 621 -110.65 -16.21 -69.02
CA GLU A 621 -109.28 -16.46 -69.48
C GLU A 621 -108.24 -16.04 -68.43
N ILE A 622 -108.48 -14.98 -67.65
CA ILE A 622 -107.58 -14.59 -66.55
C ILE A 622 -107.44 -15.70 -65.52
N HIS A 623 -108.54 -16.31 -65.05
CA HIS A 623 -108.46 -17.40 -64.08
C HIS A 623 -107.82 -18.68 -64.68
N ARG A 624 -108.07 -18.93 -65.97
CA ARG A 624 -107.38 -19.99 -66.74
C ARG A 624 -105.87 -19.73 -66.86
N MET A 625 -105.43 -18.47 -66.94
CA MET A 625 -104.01 -18.08 -66.90
C MET A 625 -103.39 -18.25 -65.51
N GLU A 626 -104.12 -18.04 -64.42
CA GLU A 626 -103.62 -18.29 -63.05
C GLU A 626 -103.32 -19.77 -62.81
N VAL A 627 -104.22 -20.67 -63.24
CA VAL A 627 -103.98 -22.12 -63.23
C VAL A 627 -102.85 -22.53 -64.18
N ARG A 628 -102.67 -21.82 -65.29
CA ARG A 628 -101.51 -22.02 -66.19
C ARG A 628 -100.20 -21.59 -65.55
N LYS A 629 -100.20 -20.54 -64.71
CA LYS A 629 -99.02 -20.05 -63.98
C LYS A 629 -98.54 -21.04 -62.91
N SER A 630 -99.44 -21.66 -62.14
CA SER A 630 -99.06 -22.69 -61.16
C SER A 630 -98.52 -23.96 -61.83
N SER A 631 -99.11 -24.36 -62.97
CA SER A 631 -98.58 -25.44 -63.81
C SER A 631 -97.19 -25.13 -64.37
N LEU A 632 -96.95 -23.89 -64.83
CA LEU A 632 -95.64 -23.42 -65.29
C LEU A 632 -94.57 -23.46 -64.19
N LEU A 633 -94.89 -23.10 -62.94
CA LEU A 633 -93.96 -23.21 -61.82
C LEU A 633 -93.57 -24.67 -61.54
N GLN A 634 -94.52 -25.62 -61.57
CA GLN A 634 -94.21 -27.06 -61.45
C GLN A 634 -93.40 -27.60 -62.65
N GLN A 635 -93.50 -26.98 -63.83
CA GLN A 635 -92.64 -27.32 -64.97
C GLN A 635 -91.23 -26.74 -64.79
N GLN A 636 -91.09 -25.50 -64.28
CA GLN A 636 -89.81 -24.86 -63.99
C GLN A 636 -89.02 -25.64 -62.91
N GLU A 637 -89.69 -26.13 -61.87
CA GLU A 637 -89.08 -26.94 -60.81
C GLU A 637 -88.57 -28.30 -61.32
N LYS A 638 -89.32 -28.95 -62.23
CA LYS A 638 -88.87 -30.16 -62.96
C LYS A 638 -87.68 -29.87 -63.88
N LEU A 639 -87.61 -28.67 -64.46
CA LEU A 639 -86.49 -28.23 -65.31
C LEU A 639 -85.22 -27.95 -64.48
N LEU A 640 -85.36 -27.41 -63.26
CA LEU A 640 -84.27 -27.29 -62.29
C LEU A 640 -83.71 -28.67 -61.90
N GLN A 641 -84.56 -29.63 -61.52
CA GLN A 641 -84.10 -31.00 -61.23
C GLN A 641 -83.47 -31.71 -62.43
N ALA A 642 -83.86 -31.37 -63.67
CA ALA A 642 -83.20 -31.86 -64.87
C ALA A 642 -81.83 -31.20 -65.10
N LEU A 643 -81.71 -29.89 -64.82
CA LEU A 643 -80.44 -29.15 -64.85
C LEU A 643 -79.44 -29.68 -63.82
N GLU A 644 -79.85 -29.87 -62.56
CA GLU A 644 -79.03 -30.46 -61.50
C GLU A 644 -78.48 -31.83 -61.90
N ARG A 645 -79.34 -32.71 -62.44
CA ARG A 645 -78.92 -34.02 -62.98
C ARG A 645 -77.98 -33.89 -64.18
N SER A 646 -78.12 -32.85 -65.01
CA SER A 646 -77.20 -32.58 -66.13
C SER A 646 -75.84 -32.06 -65.67
N VAL A 647 -75.79 -31.26 -64.60
CA VAL A 647 -74.56 -30.77 -63.98
C VAL A 647 -73.83 -31.93 -63.32
N ALA A 648 -74.48 -32.71 -62.45
CA ALA A 648 -73.88 -33.90 -61.85
C ALA A 648 -73.34 -34.90 -62.88
N LYS A 649 -73.99 -35.02 -64.05
CA LYS A 649 -73.50 -35.86 -65.17
C LYS A 649 -72.32 -35.23 -65.92
N ARG A 650 -72.26 -33.90 -66.05
CA ARG A 650 -71.10 -33.15 -66.57
C ARG A 650 -69.91 -33.29 -65.62
N ASP A 651 -70.11 -33.13 -64.32
CA ASP A 651 -69.05 -33.22 -63.30
C ASP A 651 -68.43 -34.62 -63.26
N LEU A 652 -69.26 -35.66 -63.40
CA LEU A 652 -68.79 -37.05 -63.48
C LEU A 652 -68.02 -37.33 -64.79
N ILE A 653 -68.35 -36.65 -65.89
CA ILE A 653 -67.58 -36.68 -67.15
C ILE A 653 -66.27 -35.87 -67.01
N VAL A 654 -66.26 -34.75 -66.27
CA VAL A 654 -65.05 -33.99 -65.96
C VAL A 654 -64.08 -34.83 -65.12
N LEU A 655 -64.55 -35.49 -64.05
CA LEU A 655 -63.74 -36.44 -63.27
C LEU A 655 -63.15 -37.57 -64.13
N GLN A 656 -63.91 -38.08 -65.10
CA GLN A 656 -63.42 -39.10 -66.04
C GLN A 656 -62.38 -38.55 -67.04
N ALA A 657 -62.55 -37.31 -67.51
CA ALA A 657 -61.57 -36.63 -68.37
C ALA A 657 -60.27 -36.29 -67.62
N GLU A 658 -60.36 -35.86 -66.36
CA GLU A 658 -59.21 -35.56 -65.49
C GLU A 658 -58.43 -36.82 -65.10
N THR A 659 -59.13 -37.92 -64.80
CA THR A 659 -58.47 -39.21 -64.51
C THR A 659 -57.77 -39.79 -65.73
N GLN A 660 -58.27 -39.55 -66.96
CA GLN A 660 -57.54 -39.89 -68.20
C GLN A 660 -56.36 -38.94 -68.49
N ARG A 661 -56.53 -37.61 -68.35
CA ARG A 661 -55.43 -36.63 -68.54
C ARG A 661 -54.27 -36.83 -67.56
N THR A 662 -54.54 -37.26 -66.32
CA THR A 662 -53.50 -37.43 -65.30
C THR A 662 -52.60 -38.67 -65.47
N GLN A 663 -52.82 -39.56 -66.44
CA GLN A 663 -51.94 -40.73 -66.64
C GLN A 663 -50.57 -40.40 -67.25
N LYS A 664 -50.43 -39.34 -68.06
CA LYS A 664 -49.13 -39.01 -68.71
C LYS A 664 -48.17 -38.18 -67.85
N ASN A 665 -48.66 -37.38 -66.89
CA ASN A 665 -47.80 -36.48 -66.08
C ASN A 665 -47.49 -36.99 -64.65
N LYS A 666 -48.06 -38.14 -64.23
CA LYS A 666 -47.94 -38.66 -62.85
C LYS A 666 -46.52 -39.10 -62.46
N THR A 667 -45.68 -39.54 -63.40
CA THR A 667 -44.29 -39.94 -63.10
C THR A 667 -43.42 -38.74 -62.76
N GLN A 668 -43.47 -37.68 -63.55
CA GLN A 668 -42.56 -36.54 -63.44
C GLN A 668 -42.85 -35.69 -62.19
N ILE A 669 -44.12 -35.43 -61.89
CA ILE A 669 -44.55 -34.73 -60.66
C ILE A 669 -44.25 -35.59 -59.42
N ARG A 670 -44.44 -36.91 -59.48
CA ARG A 670 -44.07 -37.80 -58.36
C ARG A 670 -42.56 -37.79 -58.11
N VAL A 671 -41.72 -37.74 -59.16
CA VAL A 671 -40.26 -37.70 -59.01
C VAL A 671 -39.79 -36.35 -58.44
N THR A 672 -40.37 -35.21 -58.83
CA THR A 672 -40.00 -33.90 -58.22
C THR A 672 -40.47 -33.81 -56.77
N VAL A 673 -41.71 -34.17 -56.46
CA VAL A 673 -42.21 -34.20 -55.08
C VAL A 673 -41.41 -35.18 -54.22
N GLN A 674 -41.02 -36.34 -54.76
CA GLN A 674 -40.21 -37.32 -54.01
C GLN A 674 -38.76 -36.86 -53.83
N ARG A 675 -38.15 -36.16 -54.80
CA ARG A 675 -36.87 -35.45 -54.60
C ARG A 675 -36.97 -34.40 -53.49
N GLN A 676 -38.00 -33.56 -53.50
CA GLN A 676 -38.23 -32.56 -52.44
C GLN A 676 -38.45 -33.23 -51.08
N LEU A 677 -39.19 -34.34 -51.01
CA LEU A 677 -39.35 -35.13 -49.79
C LEU A 677 -38.04 -35.73 -49.29
N ASP A 678 -37.17 -36.21 -50.18
CA ASP A 678 -35.86 -36.77 -49.81
C ASP A 678 -34.82 -35.70 -49.48
N GLU A 679 -34.91 -34.50 -50.07
CA GLU A 679 -34.17 -33.31 -49.63
C GLU A 679 -34.65 -32.81 -48.26
N LEU A 680 -35.96 -32.77 -48.01
CA LEU A 680 -36.52 -32.45 -46.69
C LEU A 680 -36.12 -33.51 -45.65
N LYS A 681 -36.06 -34.80 -46.00
CA LYS A 681 -35.49 -35.85 -45.13
C LYS A 681 -33.99 -35.67 -44.89
N LYS A 682 -33.21 -35.23 -45.89
CA LYS A 682 -31.78 -34.91 -45.73
C LYS A 682 -31.60 -33.70 -44.80
N LYS A 683 -32.34 -32.61 -45.02
CA LYS A 683 -32.36 -31.44 -44.14
C LYS A 683 -32.79 -31.81 -42.71
N LEU A 684 -33.84 -32.64 -42.55
CA LEU A 684 -34.30 -33.14 -41.25
C LEU A 684 -33.29 -34.10 -40.57
N LYS A 685 -32.50 -34.86 -41.34
CA LYS A 685 -31.37 -35.63 -40.79
C LYS A 685 -30.24 -34.71 -40.35
N ALA A 686 -29.89 -33.70 -41.14
CA ALA A 686 -28.87 -32.71 -40.80
C ALA A 686 -29.27 -31.90 -39.54
N THR A 687 -30.49 -31.39 -39.45
CA THR A 687 -30.96 -30.69 -38.24
C THR A 687 -31.09 -31.62 -37.03
N LYS A 688 -31.43 -32.90 -37.20
CA LYS A 688 -31.34 -33.89 -36.11
C LYS A 688 -29.90 -34.25 -35.71
N GLN A 689 -28.93 -34.08 -36.59
CA GLN A 689 -27.52 -34.29 -36.29
C GLN A 689 -26.93 -33.05 -35.59
N LEU A 690 -27.26 -31.85 -36.04
CA LEU A 690 -26.91 -30.59 -35.36
C LEU A 690 -27.58 -30.49 -33.98
N ALA A 691 -28.86 -30.85 -33.85
CA ALA A 691 -29.52 -30.92 -32.55
C ALA A 691 -28.83 -31.92 -31.61
N ARG A 692 -28.24 -33.01 -32.15
CA ARG A 692 -27.46 -33.97 -31.37
C ARG A 692 -26.10 -33.41 -30.93
N THR A 693 -25.36 -32.75 -31.82
CA THR A 693 -24.09 -32.11 -31.43
C THR A 693 -24.33 -31.01 -30.40
N CYS A 694 -25.35 -30.17 -30.59
CA CYS A 694 -25.73 -29.17 -29.58
C CYS A 694 -26.16 -29.81 -28.24
N THR A 695 -26.81 -30.98 -28.22
CA THR A 695 -27.07 -31.69 -26.94
C THR A 695 -25.82 -32.30 -26.31
N THR A 696 -24.84 -32.77 -27.08
CA THR A 696 -23.56 -33.24 -26.51
C THR A 696 -22.71 -32.07 -26.03
N GLU A 697 -22.63 -30.98 -26.79
CA GLU A 697 -22.00 -29.71 -26.39
C GLU A 697 -22.65 -29.17 -25.10
N THR A 698 -23.99 -29.22 -24.98
CA THR A 698 -24.70 -28.83 -23.75
C THR A 698 -24.34 -29.74 -22.59
N SER A 699 -24.36 -31.07 -22.77
CA SER A 699 -23.99 -32.04 -21.72
C SER A 699 -22.53 -31.91 -21.28
N GLU A 700 -21.61 -31.62 -22.21
CA GLU A 700 -20.19 -31.39 -21.91
C GLU A 700 -20.00 -30.07 -21.12
N MET A 701 -20.78 -29.04 -21.43
CA MET A 701 -20.78 -27.78 -20.68
C MET A 701 -21.45 -27.92 -19.30
N GLU A 702 -22.50 -28.73 -19.16
CA GLU A 702 -23.11 -29.10 -17.87
C GLU A 702 -22.11 -29.89 -16.99
N ASP A 703 -21.43 -30.91 -17.55
CA ASP A 703 -20.36 -31.64 -16.86
C ASP A 703 -19.21 -30.71 -16.44
N ASN A 704 -18.86 -29.71 -17.26
CA ASN A 704 -17.80 -28.76 -16.93
C ASN A 704 -18.25 -27.73 -15.88
N LEU A 705 -19.52 -27.32 -15.86
CA LEU A 705 -20.09 -26.52 -14.78
C LEU A 705 -20.06 -27.29 -13.45
N VAL A 706 -20.45 -28.57 -13.44
CA VAL A 706 -20.40 -29.42 -12.24
C VAL A 706 -18.96 -29.59 -11.72
N LYS A 707 -17.96 -29.74 -12.60
CA LYS A 707 -16.53 -29.76 -12.21
C LYS A 707 -16.11 -28.42 -11.59
N LEU A 708 -16.47 -27.29 -12.22
CA LEU A 708 -16.15 -25.95 -11.68
C LEU A 708 -16.86 -25.68 -10.34
N GLU A 709 -18.07 -26.18 -10.12
CA GLU A 709 -18.74 -26.11 -8.82
C GLU A 709 -18.04 -26.97 -7.74
N GLN A 710 -17.49 -28.13 -8.12
CA GLN A 710 -16.66 -28.96 -7.24
C GLN A 710 -15.31 -28.31 -6.92
N GLU A 711 -14.68 -27.63 -7.89
CA GLU A 711 -13.46 -26.83 -7.66
C GLU A 711 -13.74 -25.59 -6.79
N ILE A 712 -14.85 -24.89 -7.01
CA ILE A 712 -15.27 -23.73 -6.19
C ILE A 712 -15.60 -24.17 -4.76
N THR A 713 -16.26 -25.32 -4.57
CA THR A 713 -16.57 -25.82 -3.22
C THR A 713 -15.34 -26.36 -2.49
N SER A 714 -14.44 -27.09 -3.15
CA SER A 714 -13.16 -27.49 -2.53
C SER A 714 -12.29 -26.27 -2.17
N LYS A 715 -12.18 -25.26 -3.05
CA LYS A 715 -11.44 -24.01 -2.76
C LYS A 715 -12.10 -23.17 -1.67
N ARG A 716 -13.43 -23.21 -1.51
CA ARG A 716 -14.12 -22.61 -0.35
C ARG A 716 -13.78 -23.35 0.95
N ASN A 717 -13.79 -24.68 0.94
CA ASN A 717 -13.42 -25.49 2.11
C ASN A 717 -11.96 -25.24 2.52
N GLU A 718 -11.03 -25.20 1.56
CA GLU A 718 -9.63 -24.81 1.80
C GLU A 718 -9.52 -23.42 2.44
N LEU A 719 -10.28 -22.42 1.93
CA LEU A 719 -10.30 -21.07 2.50
C LEU A 719 -10.88 -21.04 3.92
N GLU A 720 -11.93 -21.80 4.20
CA GLU A 720 -12.48 -21.94 5.55
C GLU A 720 -11.50 -22.63 6.52
N GLU A 721 -10.76 -23.64 6.07
CA GLU A 721 -9.72 -24.29 6.88
C GLU A 721 -8.55 -23.33 7.17
N GLN A 722 -8.10 -22.56 6.17
CA GLN A 722 -7.09 -21.52 6.38
C GLN A 722 -7.59 -20.39 7.30
N GLN A 723 -8.87 -20.02 7.22
CA GLN A 723 -9.48 -19.05 8.15
C GLN A 723 -9.50 -19.60 9.58
N LYS A 724 -9.99 -20.81 9.79
CA LYS A 724 -9.98 -21.47 11.12
C LYS A 724 -8.56 -21.59 11.70
N TYR A 725 -7.57 -21.90 10.87
CA TYR A 725 -6.17 -21.95 11.28
C TYR A 725 -5.59 -20.55 11.61
N LEU A 726 -5.97 -19.51 10.87
CA LEU A 726 -5.60 -18.12 11.19
C LEU A 726 -6.26 -17.66 12.50
N ASP A 727 -7.54 -17.94 12.71
CA ASP A 727 -8.27 -17.62 13.95
C ASP A 727 -7.60 -18.30 15.15
N GLU A 728 -7.34 -19.61 15.06
CA GLU A 728 -6.57 -20.38 16.05
C GLU A 728 -5.19 -19.77 16.34
N LEU A 729 -4.49 -19.27 15.31
CA LEU A 729 -3.18 -18.65 15.47
C LEU A 729 -3.29 -17.26 16.13
N THR A 730 -4.35 -16.50 15.86
CA THR A 730 -4.60 -15.22 16.54
C THR A 730 -4.99 -15.41 18.01
N ASP A 731 -5.79 -16.43 18.35
CA ASP A 731 -6.09 -16.78 19.74
C ASP A 731 -4.81 -17.19 20.49
N LYS A 732 -3.97 -18.06 19.90
CA LYS A 732 -2.68 -18.44 20.49
C LYS A 732 -1.74 -17.25 20.68
N LEU A 733 -1.71 -16.30 19.73
CA LEU A 733 -0.96 -15.04 19.87
C LEU A 733 -1.53 -14.14 20.99
N GLN A 734 -2.86 -14.12 21.16
CA GLN A 734 -3.51 -13.36 22.24
C GLN A 734 -3.24 -14.00 23.61
N GLU A 735 -3.29 -15.32 23.75
CA GLU A 735 -2.92 -16.01 25.00
C GLU A 735 -1.46 -15.71 25.39
N MET A 736 -0.53 -15.76 24.43
CA MET A 736 0.87 -15.37 24.65
C MET A 736 1.03 -13.89 25.01
N ALA A 737 0.16 -13.01 24.52
CA ALA A 737 0.15 -11.58 24.88
C ALA A 737 -0.39 -11.35 26.31
N ASP A 738 -1.49 -12.03 26.68
CA ASP A 738 -2.05 -12.03 28.03
C ASP A 738 -1.04 -12.56 29.06
N GLU A 739 -0.35 -13.67 28.75
CA GLU A 739 0.73 -14.20 29.60
C GLU A 739 1.88 -13.22 29.74
N LYS A 740 2.34 -12.61 28.64
CA LYS A 740 3.39 -11.59 28.68
C LYS A 740 3.01 -10.41 29.59
N GLN A 741 1.77 -9.94 29.54
CA GLN A 741 1.29 -8.89 30.45
C GLN A 741 1.32 -9.37 31.91
N LYS A 742 0.82 -10.58 32.21
CA LYS A 742 0.88 -11.19 33.54
C LYS A 742 2.32 -11.25 34.07
N TYR A 743 3.28 -11.75 33.30
CA TYR A 743 4.68 -11.81 33.72
C TYR A 743 5.29 -10.42 33.98
N VAL A 744 4.92 -9.40 33.20
CA VAL A 744 5.34 -8.01 33.47
C VAL A 744 4.81 -7.52 34.81
N PHE A 745 3.53 -7.75 35.14
CA PHE A 745 2.97 -7.38 36.44
C PHE A 745 3.58 -8.16 37.61
N GLU A 746 3.93 -9.44 37.42
CA GLU A 746 4.63 -10.24 38.44
C GLU A 746 6.08 -9.75 38.66
N ILE A 747 6.78 -9.34 37.60
CA ILE A 747 8.13 -8.75 37.70
C ILE A 747 8.06 -7.40 38.41
N GLN A 748 7.10 -6.53 38.07
CA GLN A 748 6.89 -5.25 38.76
C GLN A 748 6.59 -5.45 40.25
N LEU A 749 5.77 -6.45 40.61
CA LEU A 749 5.51 -6.78 42.02
C LEU A 749 6.79 -7.18 42.75
N LYS A 750 7.60 -8.09 42.16
CA LYS A 750 8.88 -8.51 42.73
C LYS A 750 9.90 -7.37 42.84
N GLN A 751 9.90 -6.43 41.90
CA GLN A 751 10.72 -5.21 41.98
C GLN A 751 10.30 -4.32 43.16
N HIS A 752 8.99 -4.12 43.38
CA HIS A 752 8.51 -3.42 44.58
C HIS A 752 8.84 -4.18 45.88
N GLU A 753 8.71 -5.51 45.90
CA GLU A 753 9.14 -6.35 47.03
C GLU A 753 10.63 -6.16 47.33
N THR A 754 11.51 -6.18 46.32
CA THR A 754 12.95 -5.92 46.54
C THR A 754 13.22 -4.54 47.14
N VAL A 755 12.53 -3.50 46.68
CA VAL A 755 12.67 -2.14 47.27
C VAL A 755 12.25 -2.12 48.74
N TYR A 756 11.21 -2.85 49.13
CA TYR A 756 10.86 -2.99 50.55
C TYR A 756 11.90 -3.78 51.35
N TRP A 757 12.47 -4.85 50.79
CA TRP A 757 13.56 -5.59 51.45
C TRP A 757 14.83 -4.76 51.61
N GLU A 758 15.15 -3.88 50.66
CA GLU A 758 16.26 -2.94 50.79
C GLU A 758 16.00 -1.87 51.86
N GLN A 759 14.79 -1.29 51.91
CA GLN A 759 14.41 -0.39 53.00
C GLN A 759 14.46 -1.08 54.37
N VAL A 760 14.17 -2.38 54.46
CA VAL A 760 14.35 -3.18 55.69
C VAL A 760 15.83 -3.35 56.03
N ARG A 761 16.68 -3.72 55.06
CA ARG A 761 18.14 -3.85 55.23
C ARG A 761 18.79 -2.56 55.73
N GLU A 762 18.29 -1.41 55.29
CA GLU A 762 18.78 -0.08 55.67
C GLU A 762 18.15 0.47 56.96
N GLY A 763 17.23 -0.25 57.60
CA GLY A 763 16.49 0.22 58.77
C GLY A 763 15.49 1.36 58.49
N ARG A 764 15.26 1.72 57.22
CA ARG A 764 14.36 2.80 56.79
C ARG A 764 12.89 2.38 56.70
N TYR A 765 12.60 1.07 56.70
CA TYR A 765 11.24 0.54 56.59
C TYR A 765 10.40 0.71 57.87
N ARG A 766 9.33 1.49 57.76
CA ARG A 766 8.34 1.69 58.83
C ARG A 766 7.20 0.67 58.71
N ARG A 767 7.04 -0.20 59.72
CA ARG A 767 5.91 -1.16 59.78
C ARG A 767 4.57 -0.42 59.79
N LEU A 768 3.75 -0.66 58.77
CA LEU A 768 2.43 -0.03 58.60
C LEU A 768 1.40 -0.54 59.63
N CYS A 769 1.46 -1.82 59.99
CA CYS A 769 0.61 -2.44 61.00
C CYS A 769 1.48 -2.94 62.17
N PRO A 770 1.35 -2.36 63.39
CA PRO A 770 2.21 -2.70 64.53
C PRO A 770 1.72 -3.89 65.38
N SER A 771 0.48 -4.37 65.20
CA SER A 771 -0.10 -5.48 65.96
C SER A 771 -0.70 -6.56 65.05
N SER A 772 -0.74 -7.80 65.51
CA SER A 772 -1.27 -8.93 64.73
C SER A 772 -2.73 -8.74 64.31
N GLY A 773 -3.56 -8.15 65.18
CA GLY A 773 -4.96 -7.84 64.87
C GLY A 773 -5.13 -6.73 63.83
N ALA A 774 -4.20 -5.76 63.77
CA ALA A 774 -4.18 -4.75 62.71
C ALA A 774 -3.78 -5.35 61.35
N ILE A 775 -2.86 -6.34 61.35
CA ILE A 775 -2.49 -7.08 60.14
C ILE A 775 -3.69 -7.85 59.59
N THR A 776 -4.41 -8.61 60.42
CA THR A 776 -5.61 -9.36 59.96
C THR A 776 -6.75 -8.43 59.51
N ALA A 777 -6.92 -7.27 60.16
CA ALA A 777 -7.91 -6.27 59.76
C ALA A 777 -7.58 -5.62 58.40
N GLU A 778 -6.30 -5.34 58.12
CA GLU A 778 -5.91 -4.77 56.83
C GLU A 778 -5.87 -5.84 55.71
N ILE A 779 -5.48 -7.10 56.00
CA ILE A 779 -5.60 -8.22 55.05
C ILE A 779 -7.06 -8.42 54.63
N THR A 780 -7.99 -8.56 55.59
CA THR A 780 -9.42 -8.73 55.27
C THR A 780 -10.01 -7.52 54.54
N ARG A 781 -9.49 -6.31 54.79
CA ARG A 781 -9.85 -5.11 54.01
C ARG A 781 -9.35 -5.15 52.57
N GLN A 782 -8.11 -5.61 52.33
CA GLN A 782 -7.56 -5.77 50.98
C GLN A 782 -8.25 -6.93 50.23
N PHE A 783 -8.58 -8.03 50.90
CA PHE A 783 -9.36 -9.14 50.34
C PHE A 783 -10.77 -8.69 49.89
N ASN A 784 -11.47 -7.93 50.74
CA ASN A 784 -12.74 -7.31 50.38
C ASN A 784 -12.59 -6.29 49.23
N ARG A 785 -11.45 -5.61 49.12
CA ARG A 785 -11.13 -4.71 48.00
C ARG A 785 -10.88 -5.47 46.69
N ILE A 786 -10.18 -6.61 46.72
CA ILE A 786 -10.00 -7.49 45.55
C ILE A 786 -11.36 -8.05 45.11
N ARG A 787 -12.19 -8.52 46.05
CA ARG A 787 -13.53 -9.06 45.75
C ARG A 787 -14.47 -8.01 45.16
N THR A 788 -14.44 -6.77 45.66
CA THR A 788 -15.24 -5.68 45.08
C THR A 788 -14.70 -5.21 43.73
N LEU A 789 -13.39 -5.23 43.50
CA LEU A 789 -12.80 -4.97 42.18
C LEU A 789 -13.18 -6.04 41.15
N LEU A 790 -13.19 -7.32 41.53
CA LEU A 790 -13.71 -8.41 40.69
C LEU A 790 -15.19 -8.19 40.34
N MET A 791 -16.05 -7.89 41.32
CA MET A 791 -17.46 -7.57 41.07
C MET A 791 -17.67 -6.32 40.19
N VAL A 792 -16.74 -5.36 40.19
CA VAL A 792 -16.76 -4.22 39.27
C VAL A 792 -16.33 -4.63 37.86
N ILE A 793 -15.31 -5.49 37.73
CA ILE A 793 -14.90 -6.06 36.44
C ILE A 793 -16.05 -6.90 35.84
N ASP A 794 -16.66 -7.81 36.61
CA ASP A 794 -17.78 -8.63 36.14
C ASP A 794 -18.97 -7.78 35.65
N LYS A 795 -19.25 -6.64 36.31
CA LYS A 795 -20.24 -5.66 35.83
C LYS A 795 -19.81 -4.96 34.54
N LEU A 796 -18.56 -4.50 34.46
CA LEU A 796 -18.03 -3.87 33.24
C LEU A 796 -17.98 -4.85 32.05
N LEU A 797 -17.83 -6.15 32.30
CA LEU A 797 -17.91 -7.22 31.30
C LEU A 797 -19.36 -7.46 30.81
N LEU A 798 -20.35 -7.32 31.70
CA LEU A 798 -21.77 -7.40 31.36
C LEU A 798 -22.27 -6.15 30.63
N GLU A 799 -21.82 -4.96 31.05
CA GLU A 799 -22.20 -3.67 30.47
C GLU A 799 -21.46 -3.38 29.16
N PHE A 800 -20.20 -3.81 29.03
CA PHE A 800 -19.34 -3.57 27.86
C PHE A 800 -18.59 -4.85 27.42
N PRO A 801 -19.26 -5.81 26.74
CA PRO A 801 -18.62 -7.05 26.26
C PRO A 801 -17.39 -6.84 25.38
N GLN A 802 -17.28 -5.69 24.70
CA GLN A 802 -16.11 -5.30 23.90
C GLN A 802 -14.84 -5.15 24.75
N MET A 803 -14.96 -4.72 26.00
CA MET A 803 -13.84 -4.55 26.95
C MET A 803 -13.33 -5.89 27.52
N GLN A 804 -13.98 -7.02 27.21
CA GLN A 804 -13.55 -8.34 27.70
C GLN A 804 -12.11 -8.68 27.30
N ARG A 805 -11.62 -8.16 26.17
CA ARG A 805 -10.23 -8.37 25.72
C ARG A 805 -9.20 -7.71 26.65
N GLU A 806 -9.49 -6.53 27.19
CA GLU A 806 -8.56 -5.79 28.05
C GLU A 806 -8.69 -6.15 29.55
N LEU A 807 -9.88 -6.58 29.98
CA LEU A 807 -10.16 -6.90 31.39
C LEU A 807 -9.82 -8.36 31.76
N LYS A 808 -9.77 -9.29 30.80
CA LYS A 808 -9.41 -10.71 31.02
C LYS A 808 -8.07 -10.92 31.76
N PRO A 809 -6.95 -10.25 31.40
CA PRO A 809 -5.70 -10.37 32.15
C PRO A 809 -5.81 -9.88 33.59
N LEU A 810 -6.50 -8.76 33.83
CA LEU A 810 -6.69 -8.18 35.16
C LEU A 810 -7.57 -9.07 36.05
N GLN A 811 -8.64 -9.65 35.50
CA GLN A 811 -9.47 -10.65 36.17
C GLN A 811 -8.64 -11.87 36.59
N LYS A 812 -7.90 -12.49 35.66
CA LYS A 812 -7.00 -13.62 35.94
C LYS A 812 -5.97 -13.26 37.03
N ILE A 813 -5.43 -12.05 37.06
CA ILE A 813 -4.45 -11.63 38.08
C ILE A 813 -5.11 -11.48 39.47
N LEU A 814 -6.28 -10.85 39.54
CA LEU A 814 -7.00 -10.64 40.80
C LEU A 814 -7.52 -11.96 41.40
N GLU A 815 -8.05 -12.86 40.56
CA GLU A 815 -8.43 -14.21 40.97
C GLU A 815 -7.23 -15.03 41.49
N ASN A 816 -6.09 -14.96 40.82
CA ASN A 816 -4.89 -15.67 41.27
C ASN A 816 -4.35 -15.12 42.59
N ARG A 817 -4.48 -13.81 42.86
CA ARG A 817 -4.18 -13.24 44.18
C ARG A 817 -5.16 -13.71 45.26
N LEU A 818 -6.46 -13.72 44.96
CA LEU A 818 -7.50 -14.20 45.88
C LEU A 818 -7.20 -15.64 46.31
N LYS A 819 -7.03 -16.54 45.34
CA LYS A 819 -6.68 -17.95 45.53
C LYS A 819 -5.35 -18.12 46.29
N ALA A 820 -4.36 -17.26 46.03
CA ALA A 820 -3.07 -17.29 46.71
C ALA A 820 -3.06 -16.70 48.14
N GLU A 821 -4.14 -16.08 48.59
CA GLU A 821 -4.34 -15.69 49.99
C GLU A 821 -5.23 -16.69 50.74
N GLU A 822 -6.28 -17.20 50.10
CA GLU A 822 -7.07 -18.34 50.60
C GLU A 822 -6.15 -19.55 50.93
N ASN A 823 -5.26 -19.92 50.01
CA ASN A 823 -4.26 -20.98 50.21
C ASN A 823 -3.16 -20.66 51.25
N LYS A 824 -3.09 -19.44 51.80
CA LYS A 824 -2.22 -19.09 52.94
C LYS A 824 -2.96 -19.23 54.25
N ASP A 825 -4.21 -18.77 54.32
CA ASP A 825 -5.04 -18.90 55.51
C ASP A 825 -5.34 -20.38 55.80
N ASP A 826 -5.67 -21.20 54.78
CA ASP A 826 -5.78 -22.67 54.91
C ASP A 826 -4.51 -23.31 55.50
N LYS A 827 -3.32 -22.83 55.09
CA LYS A 827 -2.04 -23.33 55.60
C LYS A 827 -1.74 -22.83 57.01
N LEU A 828 -2.17 -21.63 57.37
CA LEU A 828 -2.05 -21.10 58.73
C LEU A 828 -2.99 -21.85 59.68
N GLU A 829 -4.21 -22.19 59.25
CA GLU A 829 -5.11 -23.06 60.01
C GLU A 829 -4.56 -24.48 60.13
N ALA A 830 -3.99 -25.06 59.07
CA ALA A 830 -3.31 -26.36 59.13
C ALA A 830 -2.10 -26.37 60.10
N ILE A 831 -1.35 -25.27 60.18
CA ILE A 831 -0.23 -25.10 61.12
C ILE A 831 -0.72 -24.86 62.57
N MET A 832 -1.89 -24.24 62.74
CA MET A 832 -2.51 -24.06 64.07
C MET A 832 -3.23 -25.32 64.57
N THR A 833 -3.83 -26.12 63.70
CA THR A 833 -4.47 -27.39 64.05
C THR A 833 -3.43 -28.46 64.38
N SER A 834 -2.38 -28.63 63.57
CA SER A 834 -1.25 -29.52 63.92
C SER A 834 -0.58 -29.14 65.25
N LYS A 835 -0.40 -27.83 65.55
CA LYS A 835 0.05 -27.39 66.88
C LYS A 835 -0.95 -27.66 68.01
N LYS A 836 -2.26 -27.64 67.74
CA LYS A 836 -3.29 -28.10 68.71
C LYS A 836 -3.20 -29.61 68.94
N GLU A 837 -2.94 -30.41 67.91
CA GLU A 837 -2.73 -31.85 68.07
C GLU A 837 -1.43 -32.18 68.83
N GLU A 838 -0.32 -31.48 68.56
CA GLU A 838 0.92 -31.63 69.35
C GLU A 838 0.72 -31.23 70.83
N THR A 839 -0.04 -30.16 71.09
CA THR A 839 -0.32 -29.72 72.48
C THR A 839 -1.37 -30.58 73.18
N GLN A 840 -2.30 -31.21 72.45
CA GLN A 840 -3.17 -32.27 73.01
C GLN A 840 -2.40 -33.56 73.30
N ARG A 841 -1.50 -34.01 72.41
CA ARG A 841 -0.62 -35.16 72.69
C ARG A 841 0.28 -34.91 73.90
N ARG A 842 0.77 -33.68 74.09
CA ARG A 842 1.56 -33.27 75.28
C ARG A 842 0.76 -32.98 76.54
N SER A 843 -0.58 -32.88 76.48
CA SER A 843 -1.44 -32.74 77.67
C SER A 843 -2.24 -34.00 78.00
N GLY A 844 -2.10 -35.06 77.19
CA GLY A 844 -2.75 -36.37 77.37
C GLY A 844 -1.77 -37.54 77.43
N SER A 845 -0.66 -37.43 78.16
CA SER A 845 0.24 -38.55 78.47
C SER A 845 1.12 -38.31 79.70
N THR A 846 0.53 -38.37 80.90
CA THR A 846 1.28 -38.63 82.13
C THR A 846 1.42 -40.13 82.33
N ASP A 847 2.53 -40.71 81.85
CA ASP A 847 3.10 -41.96 82.37
C ASP A 847 4.61 -41.98 82.07
N ASP A 848 5.39 -42.54 82.99
CA ASP A 848 6.87 -42.41 83.04
C ASP A 848 7.61 -43.52 82.20
N PRO A 849 8.94 -43.41 81.98
CA PRO A 849 9.60 -43.97 80.80
C PRO A 849 10.08 -45.44 80.94
N PRO A 850 10.72 -45.99 79.89
CA PRO A 850 12.18 -46.14 80.02
C PRO A 850 13.03 -45.94 78.75
N HIS A 851 14.25 -45.44 78.99
CA HIS A 851 15.52 -45.68 78.27
C HIS A 851 15.54 -46.27 76.84
N LYS A 852 16.23 -45.59 75.90
CA LYS A 852 17.66 -45.87 75.60
C LYS A 852 18.38 -44.81 74.74
N SER A 853 19.70 -44.96 74.70
CA SER A 853 20.72 -44.03 74.18
C SER A 853 20.93 -44.11 72.64
N PRO A 854 21.66 -43.17 72.01
CA PRO A 854 21.65 -42.99 70.56
C PRO A 854 22.78 -43.70 69.79
N SER A 855 22.46 -44.04 68.54
CA SER A 855 23.35 -44.14 67.38
C SER A 855 22.45 -44.12 66.13
N ARG A 856 22.82 -43.53 64.99
CA ARG A 856 24.17 -43.27 64.46
C ARG A 856 24.18 -42.02 63.58
#